data_AF-A0A1X2I1N5-F1
#
_entry.id   AF-A0A1X2I1N5-F1
#
_cell.length_a   1.000
_cell.length_b   1.000
_cell.length_c   1.000
_cell.angle_alpha   90.00
_cell.angle_beta   90.00
_cell.angle_gamma   90.00
#
_symmetry.space_group_name_H-M   'P 1'
#
loop_
_entity.id
_entity.type
_entity.pdbx_description
1 polymer ?
#
loop_
_entity_poly.entity_id
_entity_poly.type
_entity_poly.pdbx_seq_one_letter_code
_entity_poly.pdbx_strand_id
1 'polypeptide(L)'
;MTNDNPVEHRFRDITSEDVQKRQHQQQQQKPFQVVLVDIEKAAEDKKIHCIEKPLESSEEDLRFVALSYRWGELQEQVFDTSLGYLATITSFHLVDFYWICKMMIEEPDLKSIKYVWVDAICVDQTNYERRKATIQQMSNIYEKATYILAVPDLHREHLRSISTENYKIFYLCQEYCDYIYHLIQGNTHQLVKMDNEFLDKTEVPKDRILRQLLAKCTTYLADGFTSWQQNVYDIEHPEDALDILCEIYQASLLTSSHENLDFIKIKLRNTRMSMHPMNTSLLHYDNVANIILEEPVRRWMKIGKSDKTWTHELIKRKNVIQQIMKFLEDLIKDWSNRVWVISEYHIAKKKNNLKYCFIHLLNHKTFGLPFFHFDFTNPAFSAIVQNASFIYPKPLHDPNPVQLLFHRLIIKQLNTQTFFEMMLKSKASKNKDRFYAILPQSKYKDKLHQVDSWEINTMMSVKLKLFEIMDTKDKWTLFFLSGHRHSSNSYEVVPTFVASNIYWEKIYKFVDDQPCNFDISDESCAIQLCRTKNSSMYYIQLTPKEYYVQKQKLHNSEYLSDAYQHKKMLYNHLQLDKHSLLDIVFLPQYDIKSIASDIRERYTIYNGVALIGSFIENKWTLCDVYWNSSIYEYECSHYYNKDNTTHFNIY
;
A
#
# COMPACT_ATOMS: atom_id res chain seq x y z
N MET A 1 -1.51 25.74 34.26
CA MET A 1 -2.46 26.59 35.00
C MET A 1 -3.21 27.47 34.02
N THR A 2 -4.35 26.99 33.57
CA THR A 2 -5.57 27.73 33.23
C THR A 2 -6.68 26.67 33.33
N ASN A 3 -7.58 26.86 34.30
CA ASN A 3 -8.70 25.97 34.56
C ASN A 3 -9.77 26.21 33.50
N ASP A 4 -10.04 25.20 32.67
CA ASP A 4 -11.20 25.19 31.79
C ASP A 4 -12.33 24.40 32.47
N ASN A 5 -13.40 25.13 32.79
CA ASN A 5 -14.67 24.62 33.31
C ASN A 5 -15.31 23.62 32.33
N PRO A 6 -15.78 22.45 32.79
CA PRO A 6 -16.72 21.66 32.01
C PRO A 6 -18.12 22.25 32.21
N VAL A 7 -18.63 22.92 31.18
CA VAL A 7 -20.06 23.26 31.08
C VAL A 7 -20.81 21.98 30.75
N GLU A 8 -21.45 21.37 31.76
CA GLU A 8 -22.44 20.30 31.60
C GLU A 8 -23.65 20.82 30.81
N HIS A 9 -23.63 20.67 29.49
CA HIS A 9 -24.82 20.85 28.66
C HIS A 9 -25.71 19.60 28.75
N ARG A 10 -26.81 19.73 29.51
CA ARG A 10 -27.95 18.81 29.45
C ARG A 10 -28.53 18.79 28.03
N PHE A 11 -28.23 17.73 27.28
CA PHE A 11 -29.00 17.39 26.08
C PHE A 11 -30.35 16.81 26.52
N ARG A 12 -31.43 17.53 26.19
CA ARG A 12 -32.77 16.93 26.13
C ARG A 12 -32.83 16.12 24.84
N ASP A 13 -33.17 14.84 24.97
CA ASP A 13 -33.40 13.91 23.86
C ASP A 13 -34.53 14.43 22.95
N ILE A 14 -34.15 15.21 21.94
CA ILE A 14 -34.93 15.41 20.73
C ILE A 14 -34.46 14.33 19.77
N THR A 15 -35.37 13.45 19.36
CA THR A 15 -35.13 12.36 18.42
C THR A 15 -34.41 12.89 17.17
N SER A 16 -33.17 12.41 16.98
CA SER A 16 -32.21 12.85 15.92
C SER A 16 -32.79 12.82 14.50
N GLU A 17 -33.75 11.92 14.25
CA GLU A 17 -34.41 11.78 12.95
C GLU A 17 -35.28 12.99 12.56
N ASP A 18 -35.93 13.65 13.52
CA ASP A 18 -36.80 14.80 13.25
C ASP A 18 -35.99 16.08 13.01
N VAL A 19 -34.81 16.19 13.60
CA VAL A 19 -33.90 17.33 13.40
C VAL A 19 -33.20 17.23 12.05
N GLN A 20 -32.76 16.05 11.64
CA GLN A 20 -32.16 15.85 10.30
C GLN A 20 -33.19 16.05 9.19
N LYS A 21 -34.43 15.54 9.33
CA LYS A 21 -35.49 15.77 8.34
C LYS A 21 -35.90 17.24 8.25
N ARG A 22 -35.96 17.97 9.37
CA ARG A 22 -36.28 19.41 9.37
C ARG A 22 -35.13 20.28 8.85
N GLN A 23 -33.86 19.94 9.13
CA GLN A 23 -32.72 20.64 8.54
C GLN A 23 -32.60 20.39 7.04
N HIS A 24 -32.86 19.17 6.56
CA HIS A 24 -32.93 18.90 5.12
C HIS A 24 -34.12 19.58 4.42
N GLN A 25 -35.29 19.70 5.08
CA GLN A 25 -36.44 20.39 4.49
C GLN A 25 -36.32 21.93 4.50
N GLN A 26 -35.60 22.54 5.45
CA GLN A 26 -35.42 24.00 5.48
C GLN A 26 -34.21 24.51 4.68
N GLN A 27 -33.21 23.69 4.37
CA GLN A 27 -32.09 24.08 3.49
C GLN A 27 -32.41 24.06 1.99
N GLN A 28 -33.61 23.65 1.58
CA GLN A 28 -34.02 23.59 0.17
C GLN A 28 -34.21 24.95 -0.54
N GLN A 29 -33.93 26.09 0.09
CA GLN A 29 -34.14 27.39 -0.57
C GLN A 29 -32.91 27.97 -1.29
N LYS A 30 -31.69 27.47 -1.07
CA LYS A 30 -30.51 27.96 -1.81
C LYS A 30 -29.57 26.79 -2.18
N PRO A 31 -29.17 26.66 -3.47
CA PRO A 31 -28.21 25.66 -3.89
C PRO A 31 -26.87 25.86 -3.18
N PHE A 32 -26.17 24.75 -2.89
CA PHE A 32 -24.89 24.80 -2.19
C PHE A 32 -23.85 25.51 -3.07
N GLN A 33 -23.22 26.55 -2.55
CA GLN A 33 -22.18 27.29 -3.28
C GLN A 33 -20.83 26.65 -3.01
N VAL A 34 -20.19 26.11 -4.04
CA VAL A 34 -18.80 25.64 -3.99
C VAL A 34 -17.86 26.80 -4.32
N VAL A 35 -16.83 26.97 -3.50
CA VAL A 35 -15.73 27.92 -3.76
C VAL A 35 -14.69 27.24 -4.64
N LEU A 36 -14.22 27.90 -5.69
CA LEU A 36 -13.23 27.38 -6.63
C LEU A 36 -12.12 28.38 -6.89
N VAL A 37 -10.92 27.89 -7.20
CA VAL A 37 -9.77 28.72 -7.61
C VAL A 37 -9.68 28.79 -9.13
N ASP A 38 -9.49 29.98 -9.67
CA ASP A 38 -9.20 30.22 -11.09
C ASP A 38 -7.78 29.74 -11.45
N ILE A 39 -7.70 28.72 -12.29
CA ILE A 39 -6.43 28.06 -12.66
C ILE A 39 -5.51 29.02 -13.44
N GLU A 40 -6.06 29.77 -14.38
CA GLU A 40 -5.29 30.64 -15.28
C GLU A 40 -4.65 31.79 -14.49
N LYS A 41 -5.42 32.43 -13.61
CA LYS A 41 -4.89 33.49 -12.73
C LYS A 41 -3.85 32.96 -11.74
N ALA A 42 -4.05 31.75 -11.20
CA ALA A 42 -3.06 31.13 -10.32
C ALA A 42 -1.76 30.79 -11.08
N ALA A 43 -1.87 30.33 -12.33
CA ALA A 43 -0.74 29.96 -13.17
C ALA A 43 0.09 31.16 -13.63
N GLU A 44 -0.57 32.18 -14.20
CA GLU A 44 0.08 33.30 -14.88
C GLU A 44 0.35 34.47 -13.94
N ASP A 45 -0.66 34.89 -13.17
CA ASP A 45 -0.54 36.05 -12.27
C ASP A 45 0.07 35.67 -10.91
N LYS A 46 0.26 34.37 -10.64
CA LYS A 46 0.67 33.84 -9.32
C LYS A 46 -0.22 34.37 -8.20
N LYS A 47 -1.52 34.48 -8.49
CA LYS A 47 -2.54 35.03 -7.57
C LYS A 47 -3.65 34.02 -7.38
N ILE A 48 -3.97 33.71 -6.12
CA ILE A 48 -5.17 32.95 -5.81
C ILE A 48 -6.39 33.85 -5.98
N HIS A 49 -7.24 33.50 -6.94
CA HIS A 49 -8.52 34.16 -7.16
C HIS A 49 -9.65 33.15 -6.98
N CYS A 50 -10.42 33.32 -5.90
CA CYS A 50 -11.53 32.44 -5.58
C CYS A 50 -12.86 32.98 -6.13
N ILE A 51 -13.74 32.07 -6.54
CA ILE A 51 -15.10 32.38 -6.98
C ILE A 51 -16.10 31.41 -6.34
N GLU A 52 -17.34 31.84 -6.15
CA GLU A 52 -18.46 30.96 -5.74
C GLU A 52 -19.29 30.54 -6.96
N LYS A 53 -19.66 29.26 -7.01
CA LYS A 53 -20.53 28.67 -8.04
C LYS A 53 -21.54 27.70 -7.40
N PRO A 54 -22.79 27.59 -7.90
CA PRO A 54 -23.71 26.56 -7.44
C PRO A 54 -23.20 25.17 -7.81
N LEU A 55 -23.07 24.25 -6.86
CA LEU A 55 -22.56 22.89 -7.11
C LEU A 55 -23.51 22.08 -8.01
N GLU A 56 -24.81 22.40 -7.95
CA GLU A 56 -25.86 21.76 -8.74
C GLU A 56 -26.03 22.34 -10.16
N SER A 57 -25.15 23.25 -10.59
CA SER A 57 -25.10 23.72 -11.98
C SER A 57 -24.88 22.57 -12.96
N SER A 58 -25.26 22.77 -14.23
CA SER A 58 -25.08 21.75 -15.27
C SER A 58 -23.59 21.40 -15.44
N GLU A 59 -23.29 20.19 -15.90
CA GLU A 59 -21.91 19.76 -16.14
C GLU A 59 -21.20 20.61 -17.20
N GLU A 60 -21.95 21.22 -18.12
CA GLU A 60 -21.43 22.16 -19.11
C GLU A 60 -21.03 23.50 -18.47
N ASP A 61 -21.79 23.95 -17.47
CA ASP A 61 -21.56 25.23 -16.79
C ASP A 61 -20.48 25.15 -15.70
N LEU A 62 -20.30 23.98 -15.07
CA LEU A 62 -19.40 23.78 -13.94
C LEU A 62 -18.44 22.60 -14.16
N ARG A 63 -17.33 22.88 -14.86
CA ARG A 63 -16.19 21.98 -14.97
C ARG A 63 -15.07 22.45 -14.05
N PHE A 64 -14.59 21.55 -13.20
CA PHE A 64 -13.47 21.81 -12.30
C PHE A 64 -12.68 20.53 -12.02
N VAL A 65 -11.41 20.70 -11.63
CA VAL A 65 -10.55 19.63 -11.11
C VAL A 65 -10.62 19.64 -9.59
N ALA A 66 -10.81 18.50 -8.94
CA ALA A 66 -10.62 18.39 -7.49
C ALA A 66 -9.22 17.87 -7.19
N LEU A 67 -8.46 18.60 -6.37
CA LEU A 67 -7.12 18.21 -6.00
C LEU A 67 -7.16 17.21 -4.84
N SER A 68 -6.38 16.13 -4.94
CA SER A 68 -6.17 15.14 -3.90
C SER A 68 -4.70 15.15 -3.49
N TYR A 69 -4.42 15.39 -2.21
CA TYR A 69 -3.06 15.57 -1.74
C TYR A 69 -2.93 15.29 -0.23
N ARG A 70 -1.71 15.36 0.29
CA ARG A 70 -1.40 15.12 1.71
C ARG A 70 -1.64 16.36 2.57
N TRP A 71 -2.41 16.22 3.65
CA TRP A 71 -2.69 17.29 4.61
C TRP A 71 -1.56 17.51 5.63
N GLY A 72 -1.27 18.80 5.87
CA GLY A 72 -0.42 19.32 6.95
C GLY A 72 1.09 19.14 6.74
N GLU A 73 1.88 19.66 7.69
CA GLU A 73 3.34 19.49 7.88
C GLU A 73 4.25 20.64 7.43
N LEU A 74 3.69 21.70 6.83
CA LEU A 74 4.41 22.93 6.53
C LEU A 74 4.02 24.07 7.48
N GLN A 75 4.89 25.08 7.49
CA GLN A 75 4.59 26.36 8.14
C GLN A 75 3.34 26.99 7.50
N GLU A 76 2.52 27.57 8.37
CA GLU A 76 1.28 28.24 7.99
C GLU A 76 1.50 29.37 6.98
N GLN A 77 0.79 29.32 5.86
CA GLN A 77 0.67 30.41 4.89
C GLN A 77 -0.78 30.90 4.89
N VAL A 78 -0.97 32.20 5.08
CA VAL A 78 -2.30 32.82 5.13
C VAL A 78 -2.47 33.75 3.93
N PHE A 79 -3.62 33.70 3.27
CA PHE A 79 -3.96 34.64 2.21
C PHE A 79 -5.47 34.96 2.19
N ASP A 80 -5.80 36.11 1.61
CA ASP A 80 -7.18 36.57 1.47
C ASP A 80 -7.82 36.01 0.20
N THR A 81 -8.94 35.30 0.36
CA THR A 81 -9.70 34.72 -0.75
C THR A 81 -10.53 35.74 -1.53
N SER A 82 -10.66 36.97 -1.02
CA SER A 82 -11.60 38.01 -1.50
C SER A 82 -13.08 37.62 -1.38
N LEU A 83 -13.39 36.51 -0.69
CA LEU A 83 -14.75 36.04 -0.41
C LEU A 83 -15.15 36.23 1.06
N GLY A 84 -14.40 37.07 1.79
CA GLY A 84 -14.68 37.40 3.19
C GLY A 84 -14.11 36.43 4.22
N TYR A 85 -13.17 35.55 3.83
CA TYR A 85 -12.41 34.73 4.76
C TYR A 85 -10.94 34.59 4.35
N LEU A 86 -10.08 34.35 5.35
CA LEU A 86 -8.67 34.04 5.15
C LEU A 86 -8.49 32.52 5.05
N ALA A 87 -7.81 32.08 4.01
CA ALA A 87 -7.43 30.67 3.86
C ALA A 87 -6.06 30.45 4.49
N THR A 88 -5.98 29.37 5.27
CA THR A 88 -4.76 28.92 5.96
C THR A 88 -4.28 27.62 5.31
N ILE A 89 -3.10 27.65 4.69
CA ILE A 89 -2.46 26.49 4.07
C ILE A 89 -1.29 26.04 4.92
N THR A 90 -1.34 24.79 5.38
CA THR A 90 -0.24 24.12 6.10
C THR A 90 0.26 22.87 5.38
N SER A 91 -0.25 22.60 4.18
CA SER A 91 -0.03 21.31 3.51
C SER A 91 0.93 21.40 2.33
N PHE A 92 1.05 22.56 1.71
CA PHE A 92 1.91 22.79 0.54
C PHE A 92 2.32 24.25 0.39
N HIS A 93 3.35 24.52 -0.40
CA HIS A 93 3.73 25.88 -0.76
C HIS A 93 2.88 26.41 -1.91
N LEU A 94 2.50 27.69 -1.83
CA LEU A 94 1.76 28.35 -2.92
C LEU A 94 2.54 28.32 -4.24
N VAL A 95 3.87 28.39 -4.19
CA VAL A 95 4.72 28.25 -5.39
C VAL A 95 4.44 26.92 -6.08
N ASP A 96 4.52 25.80 -5.36
CA ASP A 96 4.26 24.47 -5.91
C ASP A 96 2.83 24.35 -6.49
N PHE A 97 1.84 24.98 -5.85
CA PHE A 97 0.48 25.05 -6.36
C PHE A 97 0.36 25.86 -7.67
N TYR A 98 1.01 27.03 -7.78
CA TYR A 98 1.05 27.80 -9.03
C TYR A 98 1.69 27.01 -10.18
N TRP A 99 2.74 26.24 -9.89
CA TRP A 99 3.34 25.35 -10.89
C TRP A 99 2.38 24.26 -11.36
N ILE A 100 1.56 23.69 -10.48
CA ILE A 100 0.53 22.73 -10.86
C ILE A 100 -0.55 23.38 -11.72
N CYS A 101 -1.04 24.56 -11.36
CA CYS A 101 -2.01 25.30 -12.17
C CYS A 101 -1.44 25.57 -13.57
N LYS A 102 -0.17 25.96 -13.66
CA LYS A 102 0.53 26.13 -14.94
C LYS A 102 0.60 24.84 -15.75
N MET A 103 0.69 23.69 -15.12
CA MET A 103 0.61 22.41 -15.83
C MET A 103 -0.80 22.08 -16.28
N MET A 104 -1.82 22.38 -15.47
CA MET A 104 -3.21 22.15 -15.87
C MET A 104 -3.61 22.92 -17.13
N ILE A 105 -3.11 24.13 -17.35
CA ILE A 105 -3.42 24.91 -18.57
C ILE A 105 -2.76 24.34 -19.84
N GLU A 106 -1.65 23.60 -19.70
CA GLU A 106 -0.95 22.96 -20.82
C GLU A 106 -1.36 21.49 -21.01
N GLU A 107 -1.90 20.85 -19.96
CA GLU A 107 -2.26 19.43 -19.98
C GLU A 107 -3.45 19.20 -20.95
N PRO A 108 -3.35 18.24 -21.89
CA PRO A 108 -4.31 18.11 -22.99
C PRO A 108 -5.78 17.94 -22.58
N ASP A 109 -6.05 17.25 -21.47
CA ASP A 109 -7.39 16.95 -20.98
C ASP A 109 -7.91 18.04 -20.01
N LEU A 110 -7.01 18.75 -19.33
CA LEU A 110 -7.33 19.76 -18.31
C LEU A 110 -7.31 21.20 -18.83
N LYS A 111 -6.65 21.50 -19.95
CA LYS A 111 -6.53 22.87 -20.51
C LYS A 111 -7.86 23.59 -20.75
N SER A 112 -8.95 22.84 -20.91
CA SER A 112 -10.30 23.39 -21.09
C SER A 112 -11.04 23.69 -19.78
N ILE A 113 -10.48 23.27 -18.64
CA ILE A 113 -11.07 23.40 -17.32
C ILE A 113 -10.52 24.65 -16.66
N LYS A 114 -11.40 25.57 -16.26
CA LYS A 114 -11.01 26.89 -15.72
C LYS A 114 -10.72 26.89 -14.22
N TYR A 115 -11.23 25.89 -13.51
CA TYR A 115 -11.34 25.93 -12.07
C TYR A 115 -10.75 24.69 -11.40
N VAL A 116 -10.13 24.90 -10.24
CA VAL A 116 -9.66 23.83 -9.36
C VAL A 116 -10.25 24.02 -7.96
N TRP A 117 -10.70 22.92 -7.37
CA TRP A 117 -11.12 22.85 -5.98
C TRP A 117 -9.98 22.28 -5.13
N VAL A 118 -9.61 23.01 -4.09
CA VAL A 118 -8.58 22.61 -3.12
C VAL A 118 -9.13 22.92 -1.73
N ASP A 119 -9.42 21.90 -0.94
CA ASP A 119 -10.00 22.04 0.40
C ASP A 119 -9.28 23.04 1.34
N ALA A 120 -7.95 23.10 1.34
CA ALA A 120 -7.18 24.06 2.16
C ALA A 120 -7.41 25.53 1.76
N ILE A 121 -7.93 25.78 0.57
CA ILE A 121 -8.22 27.12 0.03
C ILE A 121 -9.73 27.38 0.01
N CYS A 122 -10.49 26.43 -0.53
CA CYS A 122 -11.90 26.54 -0.86
C CYS A 122 -12.83 26.31 0.34
N VAL A 123 -12.30 25.88 1.50
CA VAL A 123 -13.08 25.71 2.72
C VAL A 123 -12.73 26.82 3.69
N ASP A 124 -13.75 27.57 4.13
CA ASP A 124 -13.61 28.55 5.21
C ASP A 124 -13.35 27.83 6.54
N GLN A 125 -12.08 27.69 6.89
CA GLN A 125 -11.64 27.00 8.11
C GLN A 125 -12.01 27.76 9.39
N THR A 126 -12.30 29.06 9.28
CA THR A 126 -12.60 29.95 10.42
C THR A 126 -14.07 29.92 10.82
N ASN A 127 -14.97 29.69 9.86
CA ASN A 127 -16.40 29.57 10.11
C ASN A 127 -16.82 28.12 10.31
N TYR A 128 -17.09 27.73 11.56
CA TYR A 128 -17.44 26.36 11.94
C TYR A 128 -18.63 25.79 11.14
N GLU A 129 -19.70 26.57 10.96
CA GLU A 129 -20.91 26.11 10.27
C GLU A 129 -20.68 25.92 8.77
N ARG A 130 -20.00 26.88 8.12
CA ARG A 130 -19.62 26.75 6.69
C ARG A 130 -18.67 25.57 6.48
N ARG A 131 -17.64 25.44 7.31
CA ARG A 131 -16.71 24.31 7.26
C ARG A 131 -17.46 22.98 7.39
N LYS A 132 -18.33 22.85 8.39
CA LYS A 132 -19.12 21.63 8.62
C LYS A 132 -20.03 21.32 7.43
N ALA A 133 -20.72 22.33 6.89
CA ALA A 133 -21.55 22.17 5.70
C ALA A 133 -20.73 21.71 4.48
N THR A 134 -19.58 22.31 4.22
CA THR A 134 -18.70 21.91 3.11
C THR A 134 -18.13 20.50 3.31
N ILE A 135 -17.73 20.14 4.53
CA ILE A 135 -17.28 18.77 4.85
C ILE A 135 -18.38 17.75 4.56
N GLN A 136 -19.64 18.06 4.92
CA GLN A 136 -20.78 17.20 4.59
C GLN A 136 -21.01 17.06 3.08
N GLN A 137 -20.57 18.04 2.28
CA GLN A 137 -20.67 18.04 0.82
C GLN A 137 -19.41 17.56 0.11
N MET A 138 -18.32 17.20 0.82
CA MET A 138 -17.04 16.83 0.18
C MET A 138 -17.20 15.69 -0.82
N SER A 139 -17.92 14.63 -0.47
CA SER A 139 -18.19 13.52 -1.39
C SER A 139 -18.88 13.99 -2.67
N ASN A 140 -19.86 14.90 -2.55
CA ASN A 140 -20.58 15.45 -3.69
C ASN A 140 -19.69 16.36 -4.54
N ILE A 141 -18.78 17.13 -3.92
CA ILE A 141 -17.81 17.96 -4.63
C ILE A 141 -16.86 17.08 -5.46
N TYR A 142 -16.26 16.05 -4.87
CA TYR A 142 -15.40 15.11 -5.60
C TYR A 142 -16.18 14.34 -6.68
N GLU A 143 -17.43 13.95 -6.41
CA GLU A 143 -18.28 13.26 -7.37
C GLU A 143 -18.63 14.15 -8.57
N LYS A 144 -18.81 15.46 -8.35
CA LYS A 144 -19.08 16.44 -9.42
C LYS A 144 -17.84 16.90 -10.18
N ALA A 145 -16.63 16.73 -9.62
CA ALA A 145 -15.40 17.10 -10.29
C ALA A 145 -15.25 16.36 -11.64
N THR A 146 -14.76 17.08 -12.65
CA THR A 146 -14.48 16.51 -13.98
C THR A 146 -13.34 15.49 -13.88
N TYR A 147 -12.28 15.83 -13.16
CA TYR A 147 -11.18 14.95 -12.81
C TYR A 147 -10.84 15.10 -11.33
N ILE A 148 -10.36 14.00 -10.74
CA ILE A 148 -9.66 14.04 -9.46
C ILE A 148 -8.17 13.95 -9.78
N LEU A 149 -7.40 14.97 -9.40
CA LEU A 149 -5.95 14.99 -9.62
C LEU A 149 -5.23 14.69 -8.31
N ALA A 150 -4.63 13.51 -8.23
CA ALA A 150 -3.74 13.14 -7.14
C ALA A 150 -2.35 13.75 -7.31
N VAL A 151 -1.85 14.42 -6.29
CA VAL A 151 -0.48 14.98 -6.24
C VAL A 151 0.20 14.52 -4.95
N PRO A 152 0.75 13.29 -4.92
CA PRO A 152 1.27 12.67 -3.70
C PRO A 152 2.40 13.47 -3.03
N ASP A 153 3.18 14.24 -3.80
CA ASP A 153 4.35 14.99 -3.37
C ASP A 153 4.14 16.50 -3.31
N LEU A 154 2.88 16.96 -3.24
CA LEU A 154 2.54 18.39 -3.13
C LEU A 154 3.15 19.08 -1.90
N HIS A 155 3.47 18.31 -0.86
CA HIS A 155 4.17 18.71 0.36
C HIS A 155 5.71 18.63 0.21
N ARG A 156 6.22 18.97 -0.98
CA ARG A 156 7.63 18.81 -1.38
C ARG A 156 8.64 19.37 -0.39
N GLU A 157 8.40 20.56 0.14
CA GLU A 157 9.34 21.20 1.07
C GLU A 157 9.45 20.45 2.40
N HIS A 158 8.35 19.84 2.86
CA HIS A 158 8.37 18.99 4.03
C HIS A 158 9.27 17.77 3.78
N LEU A 159 9.07 17.10 2.64
CA LEU A 159 9.88 15.94 2.25
C LEU A 159 11.38 16.26 2.18
N ARG A 160 11.73 17.48 1.75
CA ARG A 160 13.12 17.98 1.74
C ARG A 160 13.67 18.19 3.14
N SER A 161 12.85 18.73 4.05
CA SER A 161 13.28 19.09 5.40
C SER A 161 13.48 17.88 6.32
N ILE A 162 12.74 16.77 6.12
CA ILE A 162 12.78 15.61 7.03
C ILE A 162 14.00 14.70 6.86
N SER A 163 14.67 14.73 5.69
CA SER A 163 15.79 13.82 5.41
C SER A 163 16.70 14.37 4.31
N THR A 164 18.01 14.29 4.55
CA THR A 164 19.04 14.67 3.57
C THR A 164 19.07 13.73 2.36
N GLU A 165 18.64 12.49 2.54
CA GLU A 165 18.49 11.47 1.51
C GLU A 165 17.38 11.85 0.55
N ASN A 166 16.23 12.31 1.05
CA ASN A 166 15.16 12.86 0.21
C ASN A 166 15.67 14.06 -0.60
N TYR A 167 16.40 14.98 0.03
CA TYR A 167 17.04 16.11 -0.67
C TYR A 167 17.94 15.65 -1.83
N LYS A 168 18.79 14.64 -1.63
CA LYS A 168 19.63 14.05 -2.68
C LYS A 168 18.78 13.42 -3.79
N ILE A 169 17.74 12.65 -3.44
CA ILE A 169 16.83 12.05 -4.40
C ILE A 169 16.16 13.13 -5.26
N PHE A 170 15.79 14.27 -4.70
CA PHE A 170 15.21 15.38 -5.48
C PHE A 170 16.16 15.97 -6.50
N TYR A 171 17.43 16.15 -6.15
CA TYR A 171 18.43 16.62 -7.09
C TYR A 171 18.63 15.60 -8.23
N LEU A 172 18.77 14.32 -7.87
CA LEU A 172 18.91 13.23 -8.84
C LEU A 172 17.66 13.06 -9.72
N CYS A 173 16.48 13.29 -9.17
CA CYS A 173 15.22 13.23 -9.92
C CYS A 173 15.19 14.29 -11.03
N GLN A 174 15.76 15.48 -10.82
CA GLN A 174 15.84 16.49 -11.88
C GLN A 174 16.68 16.02 -13.08
N GLU A 175 17.72 15.22 -12.86
CA GLU A 175 18.54 14.66 -13.94
C GLU A 175 17.77 13.62 -14.78
N TYR A 176 16.95 12.80 -14.13
CA TYR A 176 16.27 11.67 -14.77
C TYR A 176 14.75 11.81 -14.95
N CYS A 177 14.14 12.93 -14.58
CA CYS A 177 12.68 13.11 -14.52
C CYS A 177 11.96 12.81 -15.84
N ASP A 178 12.54 13.21 -16.98
CA ASP A 178 12.02 12.89 -18.32
C ASP A 178 12.03 11.37 -18.59
N TYR A 179 13.13 10.70 -18.21
CA TYR A 179 13.26 9.25 -18.35
C TYR A 179 12.26 8.52 -17.43
N ILE A 180 12.15 8.96 -16.17
CA ILE A 180 11.20 8.40 -15.20
C ILE A 180 9.75 8.61 -15.65
N TYR A 181 9.42 9.78 -16.23
CA TYR A 181 8.10 10.04 -16.79
C TYR A 181 7.76 9.03 -17.90
N HIS A 182 8.65 8.88 -18.89
CA HIS A 182 8.46 7.91 -19.97
C HIS A 182 8.48 6.46 -19.47
N LEU A 183 9.22 6.18 -18.40
CA LEU A 183 9.28 4.87 -17.76
C LEU A 183 7.92 4.53 -17.15
N ILE A 184 7.34 5.42 -16.34
CA ILE A 184 6.01 5.21 -15.76
C ILE A 184 4.96 5.09 -16.86
N GLN A 185 4.98 5.94 -17.89
CA GLN A 185 4.05 5.85 -19.02
C GLN A 185 4.21 4.56 -19.86
N GLY A 186 5.36 3.90 -19.82
CA GLY A 186 5.66 2.75 -20.70
C GLY A 186 5.95 3.15 -22.14
N ASN A 187 6.50 4.35 -22.35
CA ASN A 187 6.88 4.89 -23.65
C ASN A 187 8.22 4.30 -24.14
N THR A 188 8.24 3.00 -24.44
CA THR A 188 9.46 2.23 -24.76
C THR A 188 10.31 2.84 -25.87
N HIS A 189 9.69 3.39 -26.93
CA HIS A 189 10.41 4.08 -28.01
C HIS A 189 11.23 5.28 -27.51
N GLN A 190 10.63 6.12 -26.65
CA GLN A 190 11.34 7.27 -26.08
C GLN A 190 12.44 6.83 -25.11
N LEU A 191 12.18 5.79 -24.31
CA LEU A 191 13.20 5.24 -23.40
C LEU A 191 14.42 4.73 -24.18
N VAL A 192 14.21 3.99 -25.28
CA VAL A 192 15.30 3.53 -26.15
C VAL A 192 16.06 4.69 -26.78
N LYS A 193 15.38 5.76 -27.18
CA LYS A 193 16.03 6.98 -27.69
C LYS A 193 16.92 7.60 -26.61
N MET A 194 16.39 7.82 -25.41
CA MET A 194 17.13 8.39 -24.28
C MET A 194 18.29 7.49 -23.83
N ASP A 195 18.13 6.17 -23.93
CA ASP A 195 19.22 5.22 -23.68
C ASP A 195 20.36 5.39 -24.68
N ASN A 196 20.06 5.51 -25.97
CA ASN A 196 21.10 5.77 -26.97
C ASN A 196 21.82 7.10 -26.73
N GLU A 197 21.07 8.16 -26.41
CA GLU A 197 21.63 9.47 -26.05
C GLU A 197 22.53 9.37 -24.81
N PHE A 198 22.11 8.62 -23.80
CA PHE A 198 22.90 8.37 -22.59
C PHE A 198 24.18 7.60 -22.92
N LEU A 199 24.09 6.51 -23.68
CA LEU A 199 25.23 5.69 -24.09
C LEU A 199 26.24 6.50 -24.91
N ASP A 200 25.78 7.42 -25.75
CA ASP A 200 26.63 8.36 -26.48
C ASP A 200 27.31 9.37 -25.53
N LYS A 201 26.56 9.93 -24.58
CA LYS A 201 27.08 10.89 -23.58
C LYS A 201 28.15 10.27 -22.67
N THR A 202 27.99 9.00 -22.30
CA THR A 202 28.97 8.28 -21.45
C THR A 202 30.04 7.57 -22.25
N GLU A 203 30.16 7.84 -23.55
CA GLU A 203 31.19 7.29 -24.42
C GLU A 203 31.21 5.76 -24.48
N VAL A 204 30.05 5.10 -24.31
CA VAL A 204 29.96 3.65 -24.54
C VAL A 204 30.28 3.38 -26.00
N PRO A 205 31.11 2.38 -26.33
CA PRO A 205 31.47 2.08 -27.72
C PRO A 205 30.24 2.05 -28.63
N LYS A 206 30.35 2.70 -29.80
CA LYS A 206 29.28 2.80 -30.81
C LYS A 206 29.00 1.47 -31.53
N ASP A 207 29.64 0.39 -31.08
CA ASP A 207 29.39 -0.94 -31.60
C ASP A 207 27.94 -1.34 -31.38
N ARG A 208 27.27 -1.67 -32.48
CA ARG A 208 25.85 -1.99 -32.48
C ARG A 208 25.55 -3.25 -31.67
N ILE A 209 26.45 -4.23 -31.69
CA ILE A 209 26.24 -5.51 -31.01
C ILE A 209 26.34 -5.31 -29.50
N LEU A 210 27.37 -4.65 -29.00
CA LEU A 210 27.55 -4.36 -27.59
C LEU A 210 26.34 -3.59 -27.03
N ARG A 211 25.91 -2.52 -27.71
CA ARG A 211 24.74 -1.73 -27.25
C ARG A 211 23.45 -2.55 -27.25
N GLN A 212 23.27 -3.43 -28.23
CA GLN A 212 22.12 -4.35 -28.26
C GLN A 212 22.18 -5.37 -27.11
N LEU A 213 23.36 -5.88 -26.78
CA LEU A 213 23.55 -6.78 -25.64
C LEU A 213 23.34 -6.05 -24.31
N LEU A 214 23.85 -4.83 -24.15
CA LEU A 214 23.57 -4.01 -22.97
C LEU A 214 22.07 -3.76 -22.80
N ALA A 215 21.36 -3.45 -23.89
CA ALA A 215 19.92 -3.23 -23.83
C ALA A 215 19.16 -4.50 -23.42
N LYS A 216 19.45 -5.65 -24.02
CA LYS A 216 18.65 -6.88 -23.85
C LYS A 216 19.08 -7.78 -22.69
N CYS A 217 20.35 -7.72 -22.30
CA CYS A 217 20.94 -8.67 -21.35
C CYS A 217 21.26 -8.05 -20.00
N THR A 218 20.90 -6.79 -19.77
CA THR A 218 21.18 -6.11 -18.51
C THR A 218 19.95 -5.41 -17.96
N THR A 219 20.07 -4.98 -16.70
CA THR A 219 19.02 -4.22 -15.99
C THR A 219 19.32 -2.71 -15.95
N TYR A 220 20.24 -2.21 -16.79
CA TYR A 220 20.71 -0.82 -16.76
C TYR A 220 19.99 0.13 -17.72
N LEU A 221 19.23 -0.42 -18.66
CA LEU A 221 18.55 0.31 -19.74
C LEU A 221 17.05 -0.03 -19.76
N ALA A 222 16.29 0.57 -20.68
CA ALA A 222 14.83 0.54 -20.73
C ALA A 222 14.26 -0.87 -20.58
N ASP A 223 14.74 -1.82 -21.39
CA ASP A 223 14.26 -3.20 -21.38
C ASP A 223 14.43 -3.85 -20.00
N GLY A 224 15.54 -3.57 -19.32
CA GLY A 224 15.79 -4.00 -17.95
C GLY A 224 14.84 -3.41 -16.90
N PHE A 225 14.29 -2.21 -17.15
CA PHE A 225 13.33 -1.57 -16.26
C PHE A 225 11.87 -1.91 -16.57
N THR A 226 11.57 -2.40 -17.78
CA THR A 226 10.21 -2.66 -18.26
C THR A 226 9.87 -4.14 -18.46
N SER A 227 10.85 -4.97 -18.81
CA SER A 227 10.63 -6.34 -19.28
C SER A 227 11.07 -7.36 -18.25
N TRP A 228 10.21 -8.33 -17.94
CA TRP A 228 10.58 -9.41 -17.03
C TRP A 228 11.66 -10.29 -17.66
N GLN A 229 12.82 -10.35 -17.01
CA GLN A 229 13.94 -11.17 -17.45
C GLN A 229 13.86 -12.54 -16.74
N GLN A 230 13.27 -13.53 -17.40
CA GLN A 230 13.16 -14.92 -16.90
C GLN A 230 14.53 -15.54 -16.53
N ASN A 231 15.59 -15.03 -17.13
CA ASN A 231 16.94 -15.56 -17.05
C ASN A 231 17.92 -14.55 -16.44
N VAL A 232 17.48 -13.65 -15.54
CA VAL A 232 18.43 -13.01 -14.63
C VAL A 232 18.91 -14.11 -13.71
N TYR A 233 19.97 -14.80 -14.14
CA TYR A 233 20.81 -15.51 -13.21
C TYR A 233 21.12 -14.54 -12.09
N ASP A 234 20.92 -14.99 -10.86
CA ASP A 234 21.20 -14.31 -9.61
C ASP A 234 22.73 -14.10 -9.55
N ILE A 235 23.28 -13.33 -10.50
CA ILE A 235 24.65 -12.89 -10.48
C ILE A 235 24.60 -11.89 -9.35
N GLU A 236 25.07 -12.34 -8.19
CA GLU A 236 25.15 -11.58 -6.95
C GLU A 236 25.84 -10.22 -7.17
N HIS A 237 26.57 -10.06 -8.29
CA HIS A 237 27.25 -8.85 -8.72
C HIS A 237 26.88 -8.46 -10.17
N PRO A 238 25.97 -7.50 -10.38
CA PRO A 238 25.57 -7.06 -11.73
C PRO A 238 26.71 -6.34 -12.49
N GLU A 239 27.79 -5.98 -11.79
CA GLU A 239 29.06 -5.52 -12.35
C GLU A 239 29.72 -6.58 -13.24
N ASP A 240 29.67 -7.84 -12.82
CA ASP A 240 30.27 -8.98 -13.53
C ASP A 240 29.63 -9.17 -14.90
N ALA A 241 28.31 -8.95 -15.00
CA ALA A 241 27.60 -9.01 -16.27
C ALA A 241 28.12 -7.95 -17.26
N LEU A 242 28.40 -6.73 -16.80
CA LEU A 242 28.98 -5.69 -17.64
C LEU A 242 30.41 -6.04 -18.06
N ASP A 243 31.21 -6.57 -17.14
CA ASP A 243 32.57 -6.99 -17.42
C ASP A 243 32.62 -8.11 -18.45
N ILE A 244 31.73 -9.10 -18.35
CA ILE A 244 31.65 -10.20 -19.32
C ILE A 244 31.18 -9.69 -20.69
N LEU A 245 30.21 -8.77 -20.75
CA LEU A 245 29.82 -8.15 -22.02
C LEU A 245 30.97 -7.35 -22.65
N CYS A 246 31.77 -6.66 -21.84
CA CYS A 246 32.99 -5.99 -22.31
C CYS A 246 34.02 -7.00 -22.84
N GLU A 247 34.22 -8.13 -22.16
CA GLU A 247 35.14 -9.18 -22.62
C GLU A 247 34.70 -9.76 -23.97
N ILE A 248 33.41 -10.07 -24.11
CA ILE A 248 32.83 -10.58 -25.36
C ILE A 248 33.05 -9.57 -26.49
N TYR A 249 32.86 -8.29 -26.21
CA TYR A 249 33.10 -7.22 -27.17
C TYR A 249 34.60 -7.05 -27.52
N GLN A 250 35.50 -7.03 -26.53
CA GLN A 250 36.93 -6.94 -26.80
C GLN A 250 37.45 -8.14 -27.59
N ALA A 251 36.95 -9.34 -27.28
CA ALA A 251 37.25 -10.55 -28.03
C ALA A 251 36.74 -10.50 -29.47
N SER A 252 35.62 -9.80 -29.75
CA SER A 252 35.11 -9.63 -31.11
C SER A 252 35.91 -8.60 -31.92
N LEU A 253 36.52 -7.60 -31.26
CA LEU A 253 37.40 -6.62 -31.89
C LEU A 253 38.78 -7.18 -32.27
N LEU A 254 39.32 -8.14 -31.51
CA LEU A 254 40.67 -8.72 -31.69
C LEU A 254 40.76 -9.75 -32.84
N THR A 255 40.03 -9.52 -33.94
CA THR A 255 39.85 -10.43 -35.10
C THR A 255 41.12 -10.82 -35.88
N SER A 256 42.32 -10.50 -35.40
CA SER A 256 43.59 -11.06 -35.91
C SER A 256 44.05 -12.34 -35.18
N SER A 257 43.38 -12.78 -34.11
CA SER A 257 43.68 -14.06 -33.42
C SER A 257 42.50 -15.03 -33.57
N HIS A 258 42.60 -15.98 -34.50
CA HIS A 258 41.61 -17.02 -34.73
C HIS A 258 41.30 -17.87 -33.48
N GLU A 259 42.25 -18.00 -32.55
CA GLU A 259 42.16 -18.91 -31.41
C GLU A 259 41.12 -18.51 -30.36
N ASN A 260 40.96 -17.22 -30.06
CA ASN A 260 39.99 -16.76 -29.04
C ASN A 260 38.55 -16.80 -29.54
N LEU A 261 38.34 -16.47 -30.81
CA LEU A 261 37.03 -16.52 -31.44
C LEU A 261 36.59 -17.98 -31.64
N ASP A 262 37.52 -18.87 -31.95
CA ASP A 262 37.27 -20.31 -32.00
C ASP A 262 37.05 -20.89 -30.60
N PHE A 263 37.71 -20.42 -29.54
CA PHE A 263 37.39 -20.83 -28.16
C PHE A 263 35.96 -20.46 -27.78
N ILE A 264 35.53 -19.22 -28.03
CA ILE A 264 34.14 -18.78 -27.80
C ILE A 264 33.17 -19.60 -28.66
N LYS A 265 33.45 -19.79 -29.96
CA LYS A 265 32.61 -20.59 -30.87
C LYS A 265 32.56 -22.08 -30.49
N ILE A 266 33.66 -22.67 -30.02
CA ILE A 266 33.75 -24.06 -29.56
C ILE A 266 32.96 -24.23 -28.27
N LYS A 267 33.09 -23.29 -27.32
CA LYS A 267 32.27 -23.29 -26.10
C LYS A 267 30.78 -23.20 -26.42
N LEU A 268 30.42 -22.27 -27.31
CA LEU A 268 29.06 -22.12 -27.84
C LEU A 268 28.54 -23.34 -28.61
N ARG A 269 29.43 -24.11 -29.25
CA ARG A 269 29.08 -25.39 -29.89
C ARG A 269 28.91 -26.52 -28.87
N ASN A 270 29.65 -26.52 -27.79
CA ASN A 270 29.57 -27.57 -26.76
C ASN A 270 28.32 -27.43 -25.89
N THR A 271 27.79 -26.22 -25.70
CA THR A 271 26.49 -26.01 -25.02
C THR A 271 25.28 -26.37 -25.90
N ARG A 272 25.47 -26.67 -27.20
CA ARG A 272 24.41 -26.89 -28.21
C ARG A 272 23.94 -28.35 -28.39
N MET A 273 24.30 -29.29 -27.51
CA MET A 273 24.02 -30.72 -27.78
C MET A 273 22.56 -31.18 -27.60
N SER A 274 21.59 -30.31 -27.35
CA SER A 274 20.18 -30.71 -27.36
C SER A 274 19.26 -29.54 -27.69
N MET A 275 18.91 -29.37 -28.97
CA MET A 275 17.62 -28.85 -29.51
C MET A 275 17.79 -28.32 -30.95
N HIS A 276 16.71 -28.42 -31.72
CA HIS A 276 16.58 -28.27 -33.18
C HIS A 276 17.30 -27.07 -33.86
N PRO A 277 17.58 -27.17 -35.18
CA PRO A 277 18.26 -26.12 -35.92
C PRO A 277 17.32 -24.93 -36.14
N MET A 278 17.56 -23.83 -35.43
CA MET A 278 16.97 -22.53 -35.73
C MET A 278 18.02 -21.50 -36.19
N ASN A 279 17.49 -20.53 -36.92
CA ASN A 279 18.11 -19.47 -37.71
C ASN A 279 19.40 -18.84 -37.11
N THR A 280 20.42 -18.67 -37.95
CA THR A 280 21.79 -18.21 -37.65
C THR A 280 21.90 -16.72 -37.30
N SER A 281 21.13 -16.23 -36.33
CA SER A 281 21.44 -14.96 -35.67
C SER A 281 22.60 -15.20 -34.71
N LEU A 282 23.78 -14.66 -35.04
CA LEU A 282 25.08 -15.05 -34.49
C LEU A 282 25.24 -14.86 -32.96
N LEU A 283 24.27 -14.27 -32.27
CA LEU A 283 24.26 -14.02 -30.82
C LEU A 283 22.86 -14.26 -30.26
N HIS A 284 22.43 -15.52 -30.22
CA HIS A 284 21.26 -15.90 -29.42
C HIS A 284 21.55 -15.59 -27.95
N TYR A 285 20.64 -14.92 -27.26
CA TYR A 285 20.77 -14.53 -25.85
C TYR A 285 21.27 -15.68 -24.97
N ASP A 286 20.70 -16.88 -25.16
CA ASP A 286 21.00 -18.08 -24.38
C ASP A 286 22.47 -18.51 -24.47
N ASN A 287 23.12 -18.24 -25.60
CA ASN A 287 24.52 -18.55 -25.84
C ASN A 287 25.45 -17.62 -25.03
N VAL A 288 25.12 -16.34 -24.92
CA VAL A 288 25.86 -15.37 -24.10
C VAL A 288 25.60 -15.62 -22.61
N ALA A 289 24.35 -15.88 -22.24
CA ALA A 289 23.95 -16.28 -20.90
C ALA A 289 24.72 -17.51 -20.39
N ASN A 290 24.88 -18.55 -21.22
CA ASN A 290 25.63 -19.74 -20.83
C ASN A 290 27.14 -19.48 -20.64
N ILE A 291 27.73 -18.54 -21.39
CA ILE A 291 29.15 -18.15 -21.20
C ILE A 291 29.33 -17.44 -19.86
N ILE A 292 28.35 -16.65 -19.43
CA ILE A 292 28.37 -15.92 -18.15
C ILE A 292 28.42 -16.88 -16.94
N LEU A 293 27.91 -18.10 -17.08
CA LEU A 293 27.76 -19.07 -15.98
C LEU A 293 29.00 -19.90 -15.65
N GLU A 294 30.01 -19.93 -16.52
CA GLU A 294 31.20 -20.75 -16.29
C GLU A 294 32.32 -20.00 -15.57
N GLU A 295 32.42 -20.25 -14.26
CA GLU A 295 33.48 -19.87 -13.29
C GLU A 295 34.10 -18.46 -13.44
N PRO A 296 33.52 -17.44 -12.77
CA PRO A 296 34.04 -16.06 -12.73
C PRO A 296 35.47 -15.96 -12.19
N VAL A 297 35.76 -16.72 -11.12
CA VAL A 297 36.95 -16.54 -10.27
C VAL A 297 38.29 -16.75 -11.03
N ARG A 298 38.31 -17.58 -12.08
CA ARG A 298 39.56 -17.86 -12.83
C ARG A 298 39.88 -16.83 -13.92
N ARG A 299 38.93 -16.00 -14.35
CA ARG A 299 39.13 -14.99 -15.42
C ARG A 299 39.72 -13.68 -14.92
N TRP A 300 39.38 -13.29 -13.70
CA TRP A 300 39.54 -11.91 -13.23
C TRP A 300 40.99 -11.52 -12.96
N MET A 301 41.90 -12.48 -12.81
CA MET A 301 43.33 -12.20 -12.57
C MET A 301 44.13 -11.82 -13.82
N LYS A 302 43.57 -11.94 -15.04
CA LYS A 302 44.36 -11.79 -16.29
C LYS A 302 44.11 -10.52 -17.09
N ILE A 303 43.12 -9.72 -16.73
CA ILE A 303 42.70 -8.58 -17.57
C ILE A 303 43.02 -7.30 -16.82
N GLY A 304 43.93 -6.49 -17.37
CA GLY A 304 44.31 -5.21 -16.80
C GLY A 304 43.09 -4.33 -16.59
N LYS A 305 43.08 -3.58 -15.48
CA LYS A 305 42.08 -2.56 -15.14
C LYS A 305 42.05 -1.51 -16.26
N SER A 306 41.26 -1.74 -17.30
CA SER A 306 40.88 -0.68 -18.23
C SER A 306 40.00 0.30 -17.47
N ASP A 307 40.20 1.60 -17.73
CA ASP A 307 39.36 2.65 -17.16
C ASP A 307 37.95 2.53 -17.76
N LYS A 308 37.08 1.78 -17.08
CA LYS A 308 35.68 1.56 -17.48
C LYS A 308 34.77 2.59 -16.81
N THR A 309 35.05 3.87 -17.00
CA THR A 309 34.23 4.96 -16.45
C THR A 309 32.75 4.84 -16.87
N TRP A 310 32.47 4.36 -18.09
CA TRP A 310 31.09 4.22 -18.58
C TRP A 310 30.28 3.08 -17.90
N THR A 311 30.92 2.01 -17.41
CA THR A 311 30.21 0.96 -16.66
C THR A 311 29.73 1.48 -15.31
N HIS A 312 30.56 2.28 -14.65
CA HIS A 312 30.20 2.96 -13.40
C HIS A 312 29.01 3.90 -13.60
N GLU A 313 28.98 4.66 -14.70
CA GLU A 313 27.84 5.54 -15.00
C GLU A 313 26.54 4.76 -15.30
N LEU A 314 26.61 3.58 -15.94
CA LEU A 314 25.44 2.70 -16.10
C LEU A 314 24.91 2.20 -14.75
N ILE A 315 25.80 1.73 -13.86
CA ILE A 315 25.43 1.23 -12.53
C ILE A 315 24.82 2.35 -11.69
N LYS A 316 25.48 3.50 -11.67
CA LYS A 316 25.00 4.71 -11.00
C LYS A 316 23.62 5.10 -11.52
N ARG A 317 23.43 5.18 -12.84
CA ARG A 317 22.12 5.49 -13.45
C ARG A 317 21.03 4.52 -13.00
N LYS A 318 21.29 3.21 -13.05
CA LYS A 318 20.32 2.19 -12.59
C LYS A 318 19.95 2.37 -11.13
N ASN A 319 20.94 2.52 -10.26
CA ASN A 319 20.71 2.67 -8.82
C ASN A 319 19.91 3.94 -8.52
N VAL A 320 20.21 5.05 -9.21
CA VAL A 320 19.48 6.32 -9.09
C VAL A 320 18.03 6.17 -9.54
N ILE A 321 17.80 5.57 -10.72
CA ILE A 321 16.43 5.32 -11.24
C ILE A 321 15.65 4.42 -10.27
N GLN A 322 16.25 3.35 -9.77
CA GLN A 322 15.65 2.46 -8.76
C GLN A 322 15.27 3.21 -7.48
N GLN A 323 16.17 4.05 -6.96
CA GLN A 323 15.91 4.86 -5.77
C GLN A 323 14.77 5.86 -6.00
N ILE A 324 14.74 6.54 -7.14
CA ILE A 324 13.66 7.47 -7.49
C ILE A 324 12.33 6.73 -7.58
N MET A 325 12.28 5.59 -8.30
CA MET A 325 11.05 4.79 -8.43
C MET A 325 10.55 4.31 -7.06
N LYS A 326 11.46 3.81 -6.21
CA LYS A 326 11.13 3.42 -4.83
C LYS A 326 10.60 4.57 -3.99
N PHE A 327 11.16 5.77 -4.16
CA PHE A 327 10.67 6.97 -3.50
C PHE A 327 9.25 7.36 -3.96
N LEU A 328 8.98 7.33 -5.28
CA LEU A 328 7.63 7.59 -5.82
C LEU A 328 6.61 6.54 -5.37
N GLU A 329 7.00 5.27 -5.26
CA GLU A 329 6.20 4.21 -4.66
C GLU A 329 5.79 4.53 -3.21
N ASP A 330 6.75 4.95 -2.40
CA ASP A 330 6.51 5.27 -1.00
C ASP A 330 5.63 6.51 -0.85
N LEU A 331 5.73 7.49 -1.77
CA LEU A 331 4.82 8.64 -1.85
C LEU A 331 3.39 8.23 -2.19
N ILE A 332 3.19 7.37 -3.19
CA ILE A 332 1.85 6.84 -3.51
C ILE A 332 1.28 6.12 -2.29
N LYS A 333 2.08 5.23 -1.67
CA LYS A 333 1.66 4.47 -0.50
C LYS A 333 1.30 5.39 0.66
N ASP A 334 2.08 6.44 0.92
CA ASP A 334 1.74 7.39 1.98
C ASP A 334 0.44 8.15 1.67
N TRP A 335 0.29 8.67 0.45
CA TRP A 335 -0.90 9.39 0.00
C TRP A 335 -2.15 8.49 0.04
N SER A 336 -2.12 7.33 -0.60
CA SER A 336 -3.28 6.43 -0.74
C SER A 336 -3.72 5.79 0.57
N ASN A 337 -2.86 5.75 1.59
CA ASN A 337 -3.24 5.26 2.92
C ASN A 337 -3.82 6.37 3.80
N ARG A 338 -3.97 7.61 3.35
CA ARG A 338 -4.65 8.64 4.14
C ARG A 338 -6.16 8.46 4.08
N VAL A 339 -6.81 8.64 5.23
CA VAL A 339 -8.22 8.27 5.40
C VAL A 339 -9.16 8.98 4.42
N TRP A 340 -9.00 10.28 4.20
CA TRP A 340 -9.84 11.05 3.29
C TRP A 340 -9.53 10.74 1.82
N VAL A 341 -8.25 10.56 1.49
CA VAL A 341 -7.78 10.13 0.16
C VAL A 341 -8.42 8.82 -0.27
N ILE A 342 -8.67 7.89 0.66
CA ILE A 342 -9.38 6.64 0.37
C ILE A 342 -10.75 6.90 -0.25
N SER A 343 -11.52 7.83 0.31
CA SER A 343 -12.83 8.18 -0.24
C SER A 343 -12.71 8.81 -1.62
N GLU A 344 -11.70 9.64 -1.84
CA GLU A 344 -11.47 10.39 -3.08
C GLU A 344 -11.17 9.46 -4.26
N TYR A 345 -10.22 8.52 -4.12
CA TYR A 345 -9.92 7.59 -5.22
C TYR A 345 -11.02 6.56 -5.44
N HIS A 346 -11.86 6.24 -4.43
CA HIS A 346 -13.06 5.40 -4.64
C HIS A 346 -14.15 6.13 -5.43
N ILE A 347 -14.31 7.43 -5.20
CA ILE A 347 -15.19 8.27 -6.02
C ILE A 347 -14.64 8.33 -7.45
N ALA A 348 -13.32 8.53 -7.59
CA ALA A 348 -12.66 8.53 -8.89
C ALA A 348 -12.82 7.20 -9.63
N LYS A 349 -12.76 6.07 -8.90
CA LYS A 349 -12.96 4.71 -9.42
C LYS A 349 -14.33 4.52 -10.05
N LYS A 350 -15.39 5.08 -9.46
CA LYS A 350 -16.76 5.00 -10.00
C LYS A 350 -16.88 5.72 -11.35
N LYS A 351 -16.17 6.83 -11.54
CA LYS A 351 -16.19 7.66 -12.75
C LYS A 351 -15.05 7.36 -13.73
N ASN A 352 -14.11 6.52 -13.32
CA ASN A 352 -12.84 6.27 -14.02
C ASN A 352 -12.11 7.57 -14.44
N ASN A 353 -12.03 8.56 -13.54
CA ASN A 353 -11.51 9.90 -13.85
C ASN A 353 -10.34 10.32 -12.94
N LEU A 354 -9.59 9.35 -12.39
CA LEU A 354 -8.39 9.64 -11.63
C LEU A 354 -7.22 9.95 -12.56
N LYS A 355 -6.60 11.12 -12.33
CA LYS A 355 -5.27 11.46 -12.83
C LYS A 355 -4.32 11.59 -11.66
N TYR A 356 -3.04 11.37 -11.89
CA TYR A 356 -2.00 11.65 -10.91
C TYR A 356 -0.78 12.30 -11.56
N CYS A 357 -0.07 13.11 -10.78
CA CYS A 357 1.21 13.67 -11.18
C CYS A 357 2.13 13.81 -9.97
N PHE A 358 3.43 13.96 -10.22
CA PHE A 358 4.43 14.21 -9.20
C PHE A 358 5.12 15.52 -9.54
N ILE A 359 5.13 16.48 -8.61
CA ILE A 359 5.81 17.76 -8.78
C ILE A 359 7.28 17.55 -9.15
N HIS A 360 7.92 16.51 -8.61
CA HIS A 360 9.32 16.21 -8.90
C HIS A 360 9.60 15.79 -10.34
N LEU A 361 8.59 15.31 -11.06
CA LEU A 361 8.71 14.96 -12.47
C LEU A 361 8.35 16.13 -13.40
N LEU A 362 7.92 17.27 -12.84
CA LEU A 362 7.59 18.46 -13.60
C LEU A 362 8.87 19.23 -13.94
N ASN A 363 9.21 19.29 -15.22
CA ASN A 363 10.29 20.10 -15.76
C ASN A 363 9.84 20.71 -17.10
N HIS A 364 10.67 21.60 -17.68
CA HIS A 364 10.35 22.24 -18.96
C HIS A 364 10.16 21.27 -20.14
N LYS A 365 10.68 20.04 -20.07
CA LYS A 365 10.52 19.00 -21.12
C LYS A 365 9.21 18.24 -20.98
N THR A 366 8.68 18.13 -19.76
CA THR A 366 7.41 17.45 -19.48
C THR A 366 6.21 18.39 -19.54
N PHE A 367 6.43 19.68 -19.80
CA PHE A 367 5.37 20.66 -20.03
C PHE A 367 4.53 20.27 -21.26
N GLY A 368 3.21 20.30 -21.10
CA GLY A 368 2.24 19.90 -22.14
C GLY A 368 2.11 18.39 -22.33
N LEU A 369 2.90 17.57 -21.62
CA LEU A 369 2.67 16.13 -21.56
C LEU A 369 1.45 15.83 -20.67
N PRO A 370 0.68 14.78 -20.99
CA PRO A 370 -0.49 14.41 -20.20
C PRO A 370 -0.11 13.99 -18.79
N PHE A 371 -0.96 14.29 -17.82
CA PHE A 371 -0.84 13.66 -16.51
C PHE A 371 -1.10 12.17 -16.62
N PHE A 372 -0.53 11.39 -15.70
CA PHE A 372 -0.74 9.95 -15.69
C PHE A 372 -2.21 9.67 -15.40
N HIS A 373 -2.85 8.92 -16.30
CA HIS A 373 -4.23 8.50 -16.11
C HIS A 373 -4.26 7.10 -15.48
N PHE A 374 -5.02 6.93 -14.41
CA PHE A 374 -5.23 5.61 -13.80
C PHE A 374 -6.59 5.06 -14.22
N ASP A 375 -6.57 4.14 -15.19
CA ASP A 375 -7.78 3.49 -15.72
C ASP A 375 -8.16 2.25 -14.88
N PHE A 376 -9.15 2.42 -14.00
CA PHE A 376 -9.67 1.34 -13.15
C PHE A 376 -10.30 0.18 -13.93
N THR A 377 -10.59 0.36 -15.22
CA THR A 377 -11.21 -0.66 -16.08
C THR A 377 -10.21 -1.44 -16.92
N ASN A 378 -8.94 -1.03 -16.94
CA ASN A 378 -7.93 -1.66 -17.78
C ASN A 378 -7.67 -3.12 -17.33
N PRO A 379 -7.96 -4.14 -18.17
CA PRO A 379 -7.78 -5.54 -17.80
C PRO A 379 -6.32 -5.93 -17.58
N ALA A 380 -5.37 -5.18 -18.17
CA ALA A 380 -3.95 -5.38 -17.92
C ALA A 380 -3.61 -5.24 -16.43
N PHE A 381 -4.32 -4.37 -15.70
CA PHE A 381 -4.13 -4.22 -14.26
C PHE A 381 -4.61 -5.43 -13.47
N SER A 382 -5.69 -6.08 -13.90
CA SER A 382 -6.15 -7.33 -13.29
C SER A 382 -5.16 -8.47 -13.56
N ALA A 383 -4.72 -8.62 -14.81
CA ALA A 383 -3.82 -9.69 -15.21
C ALA A 383 -2.43 -9.58 -14.57
N ILE A 384 -1.85 -8.37 -14.53
CA ILE A 384 -0.52 -8.13 -13.93
C ILE A 384 -0.54 -8.47 -12.43
N VAL A 385 -1.59 -8.10 -11.71
CA VAL A 385 -1.68 -8.37 -10.27
C VAL A 385 -2.02 -9.82 -9.96
N GLN A 386 -2.91 -10.44 -10.73
CA GLN A 386 -3.37 -11.80 -10.47
C GLN A 386 -2.39 -12.89 -10.94
N ASN A 387 -1.74 -12.70 -12.08
CA ASN A 387 -0.99 -13.79 -12.74
C ASN A 387 0.50 -13.80 -12.40
N ALA A 388 1.07 -12.70 -11.92
CA ALA A 388 2.48 -12.69 -11.57
C ALA A 388 2.68 -13.44 -10.25
N SER A 389 3.27 -14.63 -10.34
CA SER A 389 3.74 -15.42 -9.20
C SER A 389 4.94 -14.72 -8.59
N PHE A 390 4.68 -13.69 -7.80
CA PHE A 390 5.74 -13.01 -7.07
C PHE A 390 6.24 -13.94 -5.97
N ILE A 391 7.40 -14.55 -6.25
CA ILE A 391 8.25 -15.13 -5.22
C ILE A 391 8.47 -14.01 -4.21
N TYR A 392 8.14 -14.24 -2.93
CA TYR A 392 8.46 -13.28 -1.86
C TYR A 392 9.94 -12.94 -2.00
N PRO A 393 10.30 -11.72 -2.43
CA PRO A 393 11.69 -11.44 -2.68
C PRO A 393 12.41 -11.49 -1.34
N LYS A 394 13.59 -12.11 -1.33
CA LYS A 394 14.57 -11.77 -0.31
C LYS A 394 14.80 -10.26 -0.42
N PRO A 395 14.90 -9.50 0.69
CA PRO A 395 14.90 -8.03 0.68
C PRO A 395 15.92 -7.34 -0.24
N LEU A 396 16.91 -8.07 -0.76
CA LEU A 396 18.05 -7.54 -1.50
C LEU A 396 17.92 -7.65 -3.02
N HIS A 397 17.13 -8.58 -3.56
CA HIS A 397 17.05 -8.82 -5.01
C HIS A 397 15.61 -9.14 -5.43
N ASP A 398 14.85 -8.10 -5.79
CA ASP A 398 13.60 -8.28 -6.49
C ASP A 398 13.91 -8.33 -8.01
N PRO A 399 13.75 -9.48 -8.69
CA PRO A 399 14.03 -9.61 -10.12
C PRO A 399 12.98 -8.92 -10.99
N ASN A 400 11.92 -8.38 -10.39
CA ASN A 400 10.87 -7.73 -11.14
C ASN A 400 11.33 -6.35 -11.64
N PRO A 401 10.97 -5.98 -12.89
CA PRO A 401 11.29 -4.67 -13.43
C PRO A 401 10.68 -3.56 -12.57
N VAL A 402 11.42 -2.48 -12.33
CA VAL A 402 11.00 -1.38 -11.45
C VAL A 402 9.69 -0.74 -11.90
N GLN A 403 9.45 -0.68 -13.21
CA GLN A 403 8.20 -0.16 -13.77
C GLN A 403 7.02 -1.04 -13.37
N LEU A 404 7.19 -2.35 -13.43
CA LEU A 404 6.16 -3.32 -13.08
C LEU A 404 5.85 -3.27 -11.58
N LEU A 405 6.88 -3.14 -10.74
CA LEU A 405 6.73 -2.98 -9.28
C LEU A 405 5.92 -1.73 -8.94
N PHE A 406 6.23 -0.60 -9.57
CA PHE A 406 5.51 0.65 -9.39
C PHE A 406 4.03 0.53 -9.77
N HIS A 407 3.74 0.01 -10.98
CA HIS A 407 2.35 -0.18 -11.43
C HIS A 407 1.59 -1.16 -10.54
N ARG A 408 2.21 -2.28 -10.18
CA ARG A 408 1.63 -3.25 -9.24
C ARG A 408 1.30 -2.59 -7.90
N LEU A 409 2.19 -1.77 -7.37
CA LEU A 409 1.94 -1.05 -6.12
C LEU A 409 0.74 -0.11 -6.25
N ILE A 410 0.68 0.72 -7.30
CA ILE A 410 -0.46 1.62 -7.52
C ILE A 410 -1.75 0.82 -7.63
N ILE A 411 -1.79 -0.24 -8.45
CA ILE A 411 -2.99 -1.07 -8.60
C ILE A 411 -3.39 -1.68 -7.25
N LYS A 412 -2.42 -2.17 -6.47
CA LYS A 412 -2.69 -2.70 -5.13
C LYS A 412 -3.27 -1.63 -4.20
N GLN A 413 -2.70 -0.42 -4.21
CA GLN A 413 -3.15 0.68 -3.37
C GLN A 413 -4.53 1.20 -3.78
N LEU A 414 -4.85 1.27 -5.07
CA LEU A 414 -6.06 1.97 -5.54
C LEU A 414 -7.22 1.02 -5.88
N ASN A 415 -6.92 -0.22 -6.27
CA ASN A 415 -7.95 -1.15 -6.73
C ASN A 415 -8.26 -2.29 -5.76
N THR A 416 -7.25 -2.82 -5.06
CA THR A 416 -7.37 -4.09 -4.33
C THR A 416 -7.36 -3.98 -2.82
N GLN A 417 -7.37 -2.77 -2.25
CA GLN A 417 -7.42 -2.63 -0.79
C GLN A 417 -8.73 -3.20 -0.23
N THR A 418 -8.60 -4.08 0.75
CA THR A 418 -9.75 -4.64 1.48
C THR A 418 -10.37 -3.59 2.40
N PHE A 419 -11.62 -3.82 2.82
CA PHE A 419 -12.27 -3.00 3.85
C PHE A 419 -11.41 -2.88 5.12
N PHE A 420 -10.77 -3.97 5.56
CA PHE A 420 -9.89 -3.97 6.73
C PHE A 420 -8.61 -3.17 6.53
N GLU A 421 -7.96 -3.27 5.37
CA GLU A 421 -6.78 -2.45 5.06
C GLU A 421 -7.15 -0.97 5.12
N MET A 422 -8.22 -0.57 4.43
CA MET A 422 -8.67 0.81 4.47
C MET A 422 -8.98 1.27 5.91
N MET A 423 -9.71 0.46 6.67
CA MET A 423 -10.17 0.85 8.01
C MET A 423 -9.03 0.90 9.02
N LEU A 424 -8.16 -0.11 9.04
CA LEU A 424 -7.20 -0.31 10.14
C LEU A 424 -5.76 0.10 9.78
N LYS A 425 -5.41 0.17 8.50
CA LYS A 425 -4.07 0.58 8.05
C LYS A 425 -3.99 2.06 7.68
N SER A 426 -5.13 2.71 7.43
CA SER A 426 -5.10 4.12 7.01
C SER A 426 -4.50 5.03 8.08
N LYS A 427 -4.02 6.20 7.67
CA LYS A 427 -3.56 7.28 8.55
C LYS A 427 -4.68 8.30 8.67
N ALA A 428 -5.13 8.53 9.90
CA ALA A 428 -6.22 9.45 10.22
C ALA A 428 -5.81 10.33 11.40
N SER A 429 -6.07 11.64 11.32
CA SER A 429 -5.86 12.55 12.45
C SER A 429 -6.79 12.22 13.62
N LYS A 430 -8.03 11.78 13.33
CA LYS A 430 -8.97 11.24 14.32
C LYS A 430 -9.42 9.85 13.88
N ASN A 431 -9.45 8.91 14.81
CA ASN A 431 -9.84 7.53 14.50
C ASN A 431 -11.29 7.42 13.99
N LYS A 432 -12.19 8.31 14.40
CA LYS A 432 -13.56 8.35 13.87
C LYS A 432 -13.66 8.71 12.38
N ASP A 433 -12.69 9.45 11.85
CA ASP A 433 -12.68 9.88 10.44
C ASP A 433 -12.60 8.67 9.49
N ARG A 434 -12.04 7.55 9.97
CA ARG A 434 -12.01 6.26 9.25
C ARG A 434 -13.41 5.79 8.89
N PHE A 435 -14.36 5.92 9.82
CA PHE A 435 -15.74 5.52 9.58
C PHE A 435 -16.45 6.46 8.61
N TYR A 436 -16.24 7.77 8.72
CA TYR A 436 -16.84 8.73 7.77
C TYR A 436 -16.34 8.55 6.34
N ALA A 437 -15.05 8.26 6.15
CA ALA A 437 -14.49 8.10 4.82
C ALA A 437 -14.81 6.73 4.19
N ILE A 438 -14.81 5.66 4.98
CA ILE A 438 -14.77 4.29 4.47
C ILE A 438 -16.13 3.60 4.49
N LEU A 439 -16.98 3.84 5.50
CA LEU A 439 -18.32 3.22 5.55
C LEU A 439 -19.18 3.54 4.31
N PRO A 440 -19.19 4.77 3.75
CA PRO A 440 -19.96 5.06 2.54
C PRO A 440 -19.58 4.21 1.32
N GLN A 441 -18.36 3.66 1.31
CA GLN A 441 -17.84 2.84 0.22
C GLN A 441 -17.98 1.33 0.51
N SER A 442 -18.55 0.93 1.64
CA SER A 442 -18.68 -0.47 2.05
C SER A 442 -20.14 -0.93 2.14
N LYS A 443 -20.34 -2.23 2.41
CA LYS A 443 -21.66 -2.81 2.70
C LYS A 443 -22.28 -2.29 4.02
N TYR A 444 -21.50 -1.59 4.85
CA TYR A 444 -21.91 -1.05 6.15
C TYR A 444 -22.25 0.45 6.11
N LYS A 445 -22.51 1.00 4.92
CA LYS A 445 -22.84 2.43 4.73
C LYS A 445 -24.05 2.90 5.55
N ASP A 446 -24.97 2.00 5.87
CA ASP A 446 -26.16 2.28 6.68
C ASP A 446 -25.79 2.68 8.11
N LYS A 447 -24.61 2.31 8.62
CA LYS A 447 -24.17 2.63 9.99
C LYS A 447 -23.60 4.05 10.15
N LEU A 448 -23.41 4.79 9.05
CA LEU A 448 -22.77 6.11 9.05
C LEU A 448 -23.44 7.12 10.00
N HIS A 449 -24.77 7.12 10.08
CA HIS A 449 -25.54 8.05 10.91
C HIS A 449 -25.31 7.90 12.42
N GLN A 450 -24.68 6.80 12.85
CA GLN A 450 -24.44 6.50 14.25
C GLN A 450 -23.01 6.88 14.69
N VAL A 451 -22.11 7.19 13.75
CA VAL A 451 -20.66 7.37 14.03
C VAL A 451 -20.40 8.45 15.08
N ASP A 452 -21.20 9.53 15.11
CA ASP A 452 -21.04 10.62 16.07
C ASP A 452 -21.20 10.17 17.54
N SER A 453 -21.98 9.11 17.82
CA SER A 453 -22.23 8.62 19.19
C SER A 453 -21.25 7.53 19.66
N TRP A 454 -20.31 7.10 18.81
CA TRP A 454 -19.48 5.92 19.08
C TRP A 454 -18.23 6.17 19.93
N GLU A 455 -17.92 7.42 20.27
CA GLU A 455 -16.76 7.80 21.10
C GLU A 455 -15.41 7.21 20.64
N ILE A 456 -15.21 7.10 19.32
CA ILE A 456 -14.00 6.48 18.72
C ILE A 456 -12.79 7.40 18.85
N ASN A 457 -11.88 7.07 19.78
CA ASN A 457 -10.66 7.84 20.05
C ASN A 457 -9.36 7.03 19.83
N THR A 458 -9.40 5.70 19.86
CA THR A 458 -8.23 4.81 19.73
C THR A 458 -8.43 3.74 18.66
N MET A 459 -7.36 3.11 18.19
CA MET A 459 -7.47 1.96 17.28
C MET A 459 -8.19 0.77 17.93
N MET A 460 -8.07 0.59 19.26
CA MET A 460 -8.83 -0.42 19.99
C MET A 460 -10.34 -0.14 19.90
N SER A 461 -10.76 1.12 20.11
CA SER A 461 -12.17 1.51 19.95
C SER A 461 -12.69 1.31 18.52
N VAL A 462 -11.84 1.54 17.50
CA VAL A 462 -12.18 1.22 16.09
C VAL A 462 -12.49 -0.27 15.94
N LYS A 463 -11.59 -1.15 16.39
CA LYS A 463 -11.79 -2.59 16.25
C LYS A 463 -12.98 -3.11 17.06
N LEU A 464 -13.16 -2.65 18.30
CA LEU A 464 -14.33 -3.00 19.11
C LEU A 464 -15.61 -2.64 18.36
N LYS A 465 -15.65 -1.46 17.77
CA LYS A 465 -16.82 -1.03 17.02
C LYS A 465 -17.03 -1.84 15.74
N LEU A 466 -15.96 -2.25 15.06
CA LEU A 466 -16.07 -3.17 13.94
C LEU A 466 -16.67 -4.51 14.37
N PHE A 467 -16.24 -5.09 15.49
CA PHE A 467 -16.86 -6.31 16.03
C PHE A 467 -18.34 -6.15 16.39
N GLU A 468 -18.78 -4.94 16.70
CA GLU A 468 -20.19 -4.63 16.97
C GLU A 468 -21.02 -4.57 15.67
N ILE A 469 -20.54 -3.84 14.65
CA ILE A 469 -21.37 -3.48 13.48
C ILE A 469 -21.24 -4.41 12.28
N MET A 470 -20.16 -5.19 12.19
CA MET A 470 -19.91 -6.07 11.04
C MET A 470 -20.81 -7.31 11.05
N ASP A 471 -20.88 -8.00 9.92
CA ASP A 471 -21.47 -9.34 9.86
C ASP A 471 -20.51 -10.41 10.38
N THR A 472 -21.04 -11.61 10.59
CA THR A 472 -20.30 -12.76 11.12
C THR A 472 -19.01 -13.04 10.33
N LYS A 473 -19.06 -13.05 8.99
CA LYS A 473 -17.89 -13.35 8.14
C LYS A 473 -16.76 -12.34 8.34
N ASP A 474 -17.09 -11.05 8.36
CA ASP A 474 -16.09 -10.00 8.54
C ASP A 474 -15.53 -10.00 9.98
N LYS A 475 -16.36 -10.27 11.00
CA LYS A 475 -15.88 -10.44 12.39
C LYS A 475 -14.85 -11.57 12.48
N TRP A 476 -15.11 -12.70 11.82
CA TRP A 476 -14.17 -13.80 11.73
C TRP A 476 -12.84 -13.40 11.12
N THR A 477 -12.89 -12.77 9.95
CA THR A 477 -11.68 -12.31 9.26
C THR A 477 -10.86 -11.37 10.15
N LEU A 478 -11.50 -10.42 10.85
CA LEU A 478 -10.80 -9.52 11.78
C LEU A 478 -10.18 -10.25 12.97
N PHE A 479 -10.87 -11.24 13.52
CA PHE A 479 -10.36 -12.06 14.61
C PHE A 479 -9.11 -12.85 14.21
N PHE A 480 -9.17 -13.56 13.08
CA PHE A 480 -8.01 -14.32 12.56
C PHE A 480 -6.84 -13.43 12.13
N LEU A 481 -7.11 -12.23 11.60
CA LEU A 481 -6.07 -11.22 11.36
C LEU A 481 -5.37 -10.79 12.65
N SER A 482 -6.13 -10.62 13.73
CA SER A 482 -5.61 -10.17 15.03
C SER A 482 -4.86 -11.29 15.76
N GLY A 483 -5.27 -12.55 15.59
CA GLY A 483 -4.64 -13.74 16.19
C GLY A 483 -3.60 -14.44 15.31
N HIS A 484 -3.25 -13.87 14.17
CA HIS A 484 -2.23 -14.44 13.28
C HIS A 484 -0.87 -14.47 13.99
N ARG A 485 -0.11 -15.56 13.85
CA ARG A 485 1.21 -15.80 14.50
C ARG A 485 2.34 -14.79 14.22
N HIS A 486 2.12 -13.79 13.38
CA HIS A 486 3.07 -12.71 13.10
C HIS A 486 2.51 -11.35 13.54
N SER A 487 1.29 -11.34 14.07
CA SER A 487 0.70 -10.20 14.72
C SER A 487 1.29 -10.10 16.12
N SER A 488 1.89 -8.95 16.45
CA SER A 488 2.47 -8.74 17.77
C SER A 488 1.35 -8.69 18.81
N ASN A 489 1.37 -9.62 19.76
CA ASN A 489 0.51 -9.62 20.93
C ASN A 489 1.39 -9.62 22.17
N SER A 490 1.44 -8.49 22.88
CA SER A 490 2.30 -8.36 24.07
C SER A 490 1.68 -8.98 25.33
N TYR A 491 0.42 -9.45 25.30
CA TYR A 491 -0.37 -9.85 26.47
C TYR A 491 -0.54 -8.75 27.55
N GLU A 492 0.11 -7.61 27.39
CA GLU A 492 0.12 -6.49 28.32
C GLU A 492 -1.22 -5.75 28.33
N VAL A 493 -1.99 -5.85 27.25
CA VAL A 493 -3.24 -5.11 27.05
C VAL A 493 -4.35 -6.08 26.66
N VAL A 494 -5.41 -6.09 27.46
CA VAL A 494 -6.68 -6.79 27.19
C VAL A 494 -7.77 -5.76 26.80
N PRO A 495 -8.64 -6.02 25.80
CA PRO A 495 -8.76 -7.30 25.13
C PRO A 495 -7.71 -7.55 24.04
N THR A 496 -7.07 -8.71 24.01
CA THR A 496 -5.97 -8.96 23.03
C THR A 496 -6.46 -8.95 21.59
N PHE A 497 -7.68 -9.42 21.32
CA PHE A 497 -8.25 -9.41 19.97
C PHE A 497 -8.42 -8.00 19.37
N VAL A 498 -8.43 -6.95 20.19
CA VAL A 498 -8.35 -5.56 19.70
C VAL A 498 -6.99 -4.92 19.89
N ALA A 499 -6.22 -5.33 20.90
CA ALA A 499 -4.90 -4.77 21.17
C ALA A 499 -3.82 -5.24 20.18
N SER A 500 -3.92 -6.47 19.64
CA SER A 500 -2.93 -7.02 18.71
C SER A 500 -2.74 -6.17 17.46
N ASN A 501 -1.52 -6.06 16.94
CA ASN A 501 -1.34 -5.51 15.59
C ASN A 501 -1.85 -6.49 14.52
N ILE A 502 -1.95 -6.06 13.26
CA ILE A 502 -2.31 -6.95 12.15
C ILE A 502 -1.11 -7.09 11.23
N TYR A 503 -0.73 -8.34 10.95
CA TYR A 503 0.29 -8.66 9.97
C TYR A 503 -0.29 -8.68 8.54
N TRP A 504 -0.20 -7.54 7.86
CA TRP A 504 -0.83 -7.32 6.55
C TRP A 504 -0.27 -8.14 5.39
N GLU A 505 0.95 -8.68 5.48
CA GLU A 505 1.59 -9.35 4.35
C GLU A 505 0.84 -10.61 3.89
N LYS A 506 0.02 -11.23 4.75
CA LYS A 506 -0.69 -12.49 4.42
C LYS A 506 -2.20 -12.34 4.26
N ILE A 507 -2.75 -11.13 4.17
CA ILE A 507 -4.21 -10.92 4.09
C ILE A 507 -4.86 -11.59 2.88
N TYR A 508 -4.15 -11.71 1.76
CA TYR A 508 -4.68 -12.35 0.55
C TYR A 508 -4.76 -13.87 0.64
N LYS A 509 -4.28 -14.49 1.73
CA LYS A 509 -4.32 -15.96 1.92
C LYS A 509 -5.62 -16.43 2.58
N PHE A 510 -6.50 -15.52 2.99
CA PHE A 510 -7.82 -15.89 3.47
C PHE A 510 -8.66 -16.33 2.26
N VAL A 511 -8.83 -17.65 2.12
CA VAL A 511 -9.51 -18.27 1.00
C VAL A 511 -11.01 -18.24 1.29
N ASP A 512 -11.74 -17.42 0.56
CA ASP A 512 -13.19 -17.26 0.74
C ASP A 512 -14.00 -18.55 0.47
N ASP A 513 -13.42 -19.52 -0.25
CA ASP A 513 -14.13 -20.69 -0.75
C ASP A 513 -14.02 -21.95 0.14
N GLN A 514 -13.25 -21.89 1.24
CA GLN A 514 -13.10 -23.05 2.12
C GLN A 514 -14.16 -23.04 3.22
N PRO A 515 -14.76 -24.21 3.56
CA PRO A 515 -15.78 -24.26 4.60
C PRO A 515 -15.18 -23.87 5.94
N CYS A 516 -15.84 -22.92 6.58
CA CYS A 516 -15.38 -22.34 7.83
C CYS A 516 -15.55 -23.31 9.00
N ASN A 517 -14.61 -23.28 9.95
CA ASN A 517 -14.70 -24.01 11.23
C ASN A 517 -15.79 -23.46 12.17
N PHE A 518 -16.70 -22.64 11.66
CA PHE A 518 -17.72 -21.95 12.42
C PHE A 518 -19.03 -22.02 11.66
N ASP A 519 -20.14 -21.98 12.40
CA ASP A 519 -21.46 -21.95 11.80
C ASP A 519 -21.80 -20.51 11.37
N ILE A 520 -21.56 -20.19 10.10
CA ILE A 520 -21.87 -18.85 9.57
C ILE A 520 -23.39 -18.68 9.36
N SER A 521 -24.17 -19.78 9.35
CA SER A 521 -25.61 -19.71 9.12
C SER A 521 -26.40 -19.20 10.33
N ASP A 522 -25.82 -19.32 11.52
CA ASP A 522 -26.38 -18.78 12.75
C ASP A 522 -25.61 -17.53 13.21
N GLU A 523 -26.14 -16.36 12.84
CA GLU A 523 -25.56 -15.05 13.22
C GLU A 523 -25.42 -14.88 14.74
N SER A 524 -26.23 -15.57 15.55
CA SER A 524 -26.26 -15.41 17.00
C SER A 524 -25.23 -16.27 17.73
N CYS A 525 -24.75 -17.36 17.11
CA CYS A 525 -23.97 -18.38 17.83
C CYS A 525 -22.46 -18.39 17.53
N ALA A 526 -22.02 -17.84 16.39
CA ALA A 526 -20.64 -18.02 15.96
C ALA A 526 -19.63 -17.12 16.69
N ILE A 527 -19.88 -15.80 16.67
CA ILE A 527 -18.96 -14.79 17.21
C ILE A 527 -19.75 -13.57 17.74
N GLN A 528 -19.77 -13.42 19.05
CA GLN A 528 -20.53 -12.35 19.72
C GLN A 528 -19.60 -11.46 20.55
N LEU A 529 -19.68 -10.15 20.35
CA LEU A 529 -19.03 -9.18 21.22
C LEU A 529 -19.88 -8.99 22.49
N CYS A 530 -19.28 -9.26 23.63
CA CYS A 530 -19.93 -9.18 24.93
C CYS A 530 -19.18 -8.19 25.84
N ARG A 531 -19.89 -7.66 26.85
CA ARG A 531 -19.31 -6.78 27.88
C ARG A 531 -19.63 -7.34 29.25
N THR A 532 -18.63 -7.47 30.11
CA THR A 532 -18.85 -7.90 31.49
C THR A 532 -19.61 -6.82 32.27
N LYS A 533 -20.63 -7.22 33.03
CA LYS A 533 -21.42 -6.28 33.84
C LYS A 533 -20.57 -5.57 34.91
N ASN A 534 -19.52 -6.24 35.41
CA ASN A 534 -18.77 -5.78 36.58
C ASN A 534 -17.44 -5.10 36.26
N SER A 535 -16.75 -5.47 35.18
CA SER A 535 -15.37 -5.00 34.92
C SER A 535 -15.23 -4.05 33.75
N SER A 536 -16.32 -3.68 33.07
CA SER A 536 -16.34 -2.89 31.83
C SER A 536 -15.53 -3.48 30.67
N MET A 537 -14.96 -4.67 30.85
CA MET A 537 -14.13 -5.37 29.87
C MET A 537 -14.99 -5.97 28.79
N TYR A 538 -14.49 -5.89 27.57
CA TYR A 538 -15.06 -6.56 26.41
C TYR A 538 -14.43 -7.93 26.23
N TYR A 539 -15.21 -8.89 25.76
CA TYR A 539 -14.73 -10.18 25.30
C TYR A 539 -15.49 -10.60 24.06
N ILE A 540 -14.87 -11.44 23.23
CA ILE A 540 -15.58 -12.14 22.16
C ILE A 540 -15.92 -13.54 22.65
N GLN A 541 -17.20 -13.90 22.60
CA GLN A 541 -17.64 -15.27 22.79
C GLN A 541 -17.61 -16.00 21.45
N LEU A 542 -16.93 -17.14 21.40
CA LEU A 542 -16.59 -17.85 20.18
C LEU A 542 -16.97 -19.33 20.24
N THR A 543 -17.68 -19.86 19.25
CA THR A 543 -18.13 -21.27 19.22
C THR A 543 -17.59 -22.00 17.99
N PRO A 544 -16.40 -22.64 18.05
CA PRO A 544 -15.84 -23.44 16.94
C PRO A 544 -16.55 -24.78 16.76
N LYS A 545 -16.55 -25.33 15.54
CA LYS A 545 -16.96 -26.73 15.28
C LYS A 545 -15.91 -27.72 15.75
N GLU A 546 -14.63 -27.38 15.65
CA GLU A 546 -13.52 -28.18 16.17
C GLU A 546 -12.40 -27.32 16.75
N TYR A 547 -11.67 -27.89 17.71
CA TYR A 547 -10.51 -27.25 18.34
C TYR A 547 -9.50 -28.29 18.80
N TYR A 548 -8.28 -27.83 19.09
CA TYR A 548 -7.18 -28.67 19.54
C TYR A 548 -6.64 -28.16 20.86
N VAL A 549 -6.35 -29.07 21.80
CA VAL A 549 -5.75 -28.73 23.10
C VAL A 549 -4.37 -29.35 23.18
N GLN A 550 -3.37 -28.55 23.54
CA GLN A 550 -2.01 -29.06 23.72
C GLN A 550 -1.95 -29.97 24.96
N LYS A 551 -1.55 -31.25 24.80
CA LYS A 551 -1.51 -32.21 25.92
C LYS A 551 -0.38 -31.95 26.92
N GLN A 552 0.72 -31.35 26.46
CA GLN A 552 1.90 -31.18 27.30
C GLN A 552 1.74 -29.99 28.24
N LYS A 553 1.83 -30.26 29.55
CA LYS A 553 1.82 -29.20 30.57
C LYS A 553 3.03 -28.30 30.35
N LEU A 554 2.80 -26.98 30.34
CA LEU A 554 3.83 -25.91 30.25
C LEU A 554 4.99 -26.02 31.27
N HIS A 555 4.92 -26.94 32.24
CA HIS A 555 5.84 -27.03 33.36
C HIS A 555 7.27 -27.50 33.03
N ASN A 556 7.52 -28.07 31.83
CA ASN A 556 8.80 -28.72 31.53
C ASN A 556 9.67 -28.05 30.44
N SER A 557 9.27 -26.92 29.84
CA SER A 557 10.10 -26.29 28.81
C SER A 557 11.03 -25.22 29.40
N GLU A 558 12.34 -25.42 29.25
CA GLU A 558 13.39 -24.42 29.57
C GLU A 558 13.26 -23.14 28.72
N TYR A 559 12.42 -23.13 27.68
CA TYR A 559 12.10 -21.98 26.82
C TYR A 559 11.31 -20.86 27.51
N LEU A 560 11.03 -20.99 28.80
CA LEU A 560 10.02 -20.24 29.52
C LEU A 560 10.57 -19.56 30.79
N SER A 561 11.85 -19.19 30.83
CA SER A 561 12.36 -18.31 31.90
C SER A 561 11.54 -17.01 31.99
N ASP A 562 11.12 -16.45 30.85
CA ASP A 562 10.21 -15.30 30.78
C ASP A 562 8.74 -15.66 31.06
N ALA A 563 8.39 -16.95 30.99
CA ALA A 563 7.02 -17.39 31.14
C ALA A 563 6.50 -17.32 32.56
N TYR A 564 7.36 -17.30 33.58
CA TYR A 564 6.86 -17.04 34.93
C TYR A 564 6.23 -15.65 35.01
N GLN A 565 6.86 -14.64 34.39
CA GLN A 565 6.33 -13.28 34.34
C GLN A 565 5.07 -13.22 33.47
N HIS A 566 5.11 -13.80 32.27
CA HIS A 566 3.91 -13.86 31.41
C HIS A 566 2.76 -14.63 32.07
N LYS A 567 3.05 -15.75 32.73
CA LYS A 567 2.06 -16.51 33.51
C LYS A 567 1.46 -15.62 34.58
N LYS A 568 2.25 -15.01 35.45
CA LYS A 568 1.75 -14.10 36.48
C LYS A 568 0.88 -12.99 35.91
N MET A 569 1.31 -12.40 34.78
CA MET A 569 0.55 -11.37 34.08
C MET A 569 -0.79 -11.89 33.54
N LEU A 570 -0.82 -13.08 32.92
CA LEU A 570 -2.04 -13.73 32.43
C LEU A 570 -3.04 -14.00 33.55
N TYR A 571 -2.59 -14.56 34.68
CA TYR A 571 -3.48 -14.78 35.84
C TYR A 571 -4.07 -13.46 36.35
N ASN A 572 -3.27 -12.39 36.38
CA ASN A 572 -3.73 -11.07 36.82
C ASN A 572 -4.70 -10.44 35.81
N HIS A 573 -4.38 -10.43 34.52
CA HIS A 573 -5.18 -9.79 33.46
C HIS A 573 -6.52 -10.49 33.25
N LEU A 574 -6.50 -11.83 33.19
CA LEU A 574 -7.70 -12.63 33.05
C LEU A 574 -8.43 -12.82 34.40
N GLN A 575 -7.84 -12.41 35.53
CA GLN A 575 -8.39 -12.64 36.87
C GLN A 575 -8.73 -14.13 37.07
N LEU A 576 -7.74 -14.99 36.82
CA LEU A 576 -7.84 -16.43 37.02
C LEU A 576 -7.55 -16.78 38.48
N ASP A 577 -8.17 -17.85 38.97
CA ASP A 577 -7.78 -18.41 40.26
C ASP A 577 -6.33 -18.93 40.17
N LYS A 578 -5.54 -18.77 41.24
CA LYS A 578 -4.12 -19.16 41.26
C LYS A 578 -3.91 -20.67 41.05
N HIS A 579 -4.94 -21.48 41.29
CA HIS A 579 -4.95 -22.92 41.12
C HIS A 579 -5.44 -23.36 39.74
N SER A 580 -6.00 -22.45 38.95
CA SER A 580 -6.47 -22.76 37.60
C SER A 580 -5.30 -23.14 36.71
N LEU A 581 -5.53 -24.15 35.88
CA LEU A 581 -4.56 -24.59 34.90
C LEU A 581 -4.66 -23.69 33.68
N LEU A 582 -3.50 -23.29 33.15
CA LEU A 582 -3.41 -22.65 31.85
C LEU A 582 -3.32 -23.72 30.78
N ASP A 583 -4.25 -23.66 29.85
CA ASP A 583 -4.33 -24.51 28.67
C ASP A 583 -4.01 -23.68 27.42
N ILE A 584 -3.45 -24.34 26.41
CA ILE A 584 -3.26 -23.77 25.08
C ILE A 584 -4.23 -24.46 24.13
N VAL A 585 -5.07 -23.64 23.49
CA VAL A 585 -6.09 -24.09 22.56
C VAL A 585 -5.82 -23.52 21.18
N PHE A 586 -5.84 -24.36 20.16
CA PHE A 586 -5.73 -23.94 18.77
C PHE A 586 -7.09 -24.02 18.09
N LEU A 587 -7.45 -22.93 17.42
CA LEU A 587 -8.66 -22.79 16.64
C LEU A 587 -8.29 -22.65 15.16
N PRO A 588 -8.49 -23.70 14.34
CA PRO A 588 -8.32 -23.55 12.91
C PRO A 588 -9.42 -22.66 12.34
N GLN A 589 -9.10 -21.89 11.30
CA GLN A 589 -10.07 -21.03 10.63
C GLN A 589 -11.09 -21.82 9.78
N TYR A 590 -10.67 -22.95 9.24
CA TYR A 590 -11.43 -23.75 8.29
C TYR A 590 -11.56 -25.19 8.79
N ASP A 591 -12.58 -25.88 8.31
CA ASP A 591 -12.80 -27.30 8.60
C ASP A 591 -11.62 -28.11 8.04
N ILE A 592 -10.81 -28.70 8.91
CA ILE A 592 -9.59 -29.40 8.52
C ILE A 592 -9.90 -30.61 7.64
N LYS A 593 -11.11 -31.18 7.75
CA LYS A 593 -11.52 -32.33 6.94
C LYS A 593 -11.74 -31.97 5.49
N SER A 594 -12.16 -30.74 5.18
CA SER A 594 -12.37 -30.31 3.81
C SER A 594 -11.06 -30.00 3.08
N ILE A 595 -9.99 -29.77 3.83
CA ILE A 595 -8.69 -29.42 3.27
C ILE A 595 -8.00 -30.69 2.77
N ALA A 596 -7.51 -30.62 1.53
CA ALA A 596 -6.72 -31.67 0.90
C ALA A 596 -5.52 -32.06 1.79
N SER A 597 -5.30 -33.37 1.93
CA SER A 597 -4.37 -33.93 2.91
C SER A 597 -2.91 -33.48 2.71
N ASP A 598 -2.52 -33.17 1.47
CA ASP A 598 -1.18 -32.75 1.07
C ASP A 598 -0.80 -31.32 1.53
N ILE A 599 -1.81 -30.45 1.72
CA ILE A 599 -1.60 -29.08 2.21
C ILE A 599 -2.09 -28.89 3.65
N ARG A 600 -2.84 -29.84 4.20
CA ARG A 600 -3.49 -29.77 5.53
C ARG A 600 -2.53 -29.38 6.64
N GLU A 601 -1.33 -29.97 6.67
CA GLU A 601 -0.32 -29.67 7.69
C GLU A 601 0.09 -28.19 7.60
N ARG A 602 0.64 -27.76 6.46
CA ARG A 602 1.00 -26.35 6.26
C ARG A 602 -0.17 -25.43 6.60
N TYR A 603 -1.37 -25.79 6.18
CA TYR A 603 -2.54 -24.96 6.38
C TYR A 603 -2.92 -24.78 7.86
N THR A 604 -2.82 -25.81 8.69
CA THR A 604 -3.14 -25.73 10.13
C THR A 604 -2.19 -24.80 10.90
N ILE A 605 -0.89 -24.76 10.54
CA ILE A 605 0.06 -23.77 11.11
C ILE A 605 -0.34 -22.34 10.75
N TYR A 606 -0.65 -22.11 9.47
CA TYR A 606 -0.69 -20.76 8.92
C TYR A 606 -2.06 -20.09 9.05
N ASN A 607 -3.13 -20.87 9.21
CA ASN A 607 -4.53 -20.40 9.19
C ASN A 607 -5.29 -20.83 10.45
N GLY A 608 -4.65 -20.69 11.61
CA GLY A 608 -5.26 -20.87 12.92
C GLY A 608 -4.86 -19.76 13.88
N VAL A 609 -5.61 -19.64 14.98
CA VAL A 609 -5.21 -18.81 16.12
C VAL A 609 -4.89 -19.71 17.31
N ALA A 610 -3.90 -19.32 18.10
CA ALA A 610 -3.62 -19.94 19.39
C ALA A 610 -4.21 -19.07 20.50
N LEU A 611 -4.85 -19.72 21.46
CA LEU A 611 -5.39 -19.13 22.67
C LEU A 611 -4.64 -19.69 23.87
N ILE A 612 -4.42 -18.86 24.88
CA ILE A 612 -3.96 -19.29 26.20
C ILE A 612 -4.96 -18.81 27.25
N GLY A 613 -5.34 -19.68 28.17
CA GLY A 613 -6.42 -19.38 29.11
C GLY A 613 -6.76 -20.56 30.00
N SER A 614 -7.97 -20.54 30.58
CA SER A 614 -8.45 -21.67 31.38
C SER A 614 -9.85 -22.09 30.98
N PHE A 615 -10.07 -23.41 30.87
CA PHE A 615 -11.39 -23.98 30.64
C PHE A 615 -12.33 -23.77 31.83
N ILE A 616 -11.82 -23.77 33.07
CA ILE A 616 -12.65 -23.70 34.29
C ILE A 616 -13.36 -22.34 34.36
N GLU A 617 -12.62 -21.24 34.22
CA GLU A 617 -13.20 -19.89 34.20
C GLU A 617 -13.70 -19.47 32.82
N ASN A 618 -13.39 -20.25 31.79
CA ASN A 618 -13.63 -19.93 30.40
C ASN A 618 -13.18 -18.51 30.03
N LYS A 619 -11.91 -18.20 30.31
CA LYS A 619 -11.28 -16.92 29.98
C LYS A 619 -10.02 -17.17 29.19
N TRP A 620 -9.96 -16.57 28.01
CA TRP A 620 -8.93 -16.83 27.02
C TRP A 620 -8.35 -15.52 26.52
N THR A 621 -7.14 -15.60 25.99
CA THR A 621 -6.50 -14.48 25.31
C THR A 621 -5.71 -15.00 24.12
N LEU A 622 -5.54 -14.19 23.09
CA LEU A 622 -4.73 -14.56 21.93
C LEU A 622 -3.29 -14.81 22.39
N CYS A 623 -2.59 -15.74 21.75
CA CYS A 623 -1.24 -16.13 22.13
C CYS A 623 -0.32 -16.21 20.91
N ASP A 624 0.79 -15.50 20.98
CA ASP A 624 1.92 -15.66 20.07
C ASP A 624 2.78 -16.85 20.52
N VAL A 625 2.23 -18.06 20.39
CA VAL A 625 3.05 -19.25 20.48
C VAL A 625 3.83 -19.33 19.18
N TYR A 626 5.13 -19.05 19.24
CA TYR A 626 6.03 -19.33 18.13
C TYR A 626 5.87 -20.81 17.77
N TRP A 627 5.16 -21.06 16.67
CA TRP A 627 5.12 -22.35 16.01
C TRP A 627 6.52 -22.61 15.46
N ASN A 628 7.44 -22.99 16.35
CA ASN A 628 8.60 -23.71 15.91
C ASN A 628 8.08 -25.02 15.31
N SER A 629 8.59 -25.42 14.15
CA SER A 629 8.09 -26.60 13.41
C SER A 629 8.09 -27.89 14.25
N SER A 630 8.83 -27.90 15.37
CA SER A 630 8.81 -28.97 16.37
C SER A 630 7.49 -29.11 17.15
N ILE A 631 6.56 -28.15 17.10
CA ILE A 631 5.28 -28.26 17.83
C ILE A 631 4.39 -29.38 17.29
N TYR A 632 4.59 -29.85 16.05
CA TYR A 632 3.93 -31.07 15.58
C TYR A 632 4.37 -32.34 16.28
N GLU A 633 5.52 -32.33 16.95
CA GLU A 633 5.90 -33.41 17.85
C GLU A 633 5.08 -33.37 19.15
N TYR A 634 4.45 -32.24 19.48
CA TYR A 634 3.55 -32.16 20.62
C TYR A 634 2.18 -32.72 20.25
N GLU A 635 1.81 -33.80 20.93
CA GLU A 635 0.49 -34.38 20.84
C GLU A 635 -0.58 -33.33 21.23
N CYS A 636 -1.34 -32.86 20.25
CA CYS A 636 -2.57 -32.12 20.49
C CYS A 636 -3.74 -33.10 20.54
N SER A 637 -4.61 -32.95 21.53
CA SER A 637 -5.90 -33.65 21.56
C SER A 637 -6.90 -32.89 20.68
N HIS A 638 -7.47 -33.57 19.70
CA HIS A 638 -8.53 -33.03 18.84
C HIS A 638 -9.90 -33.21 19.48
N TYR A 639 -10.72 -32.15 19.47
CA TYR A 639 -12.08 -32.16 19.98
C TYR A 639 -13.05 -31.66 18.91
N TYR A 640 -14.15 -32.39 18.74
CA TYR A 640 -15.30 -31.95 17.96
C TYR A 640 -16.36 -31.38 18.88
N ASN A 641 -16.77 -30.13 18.65
CA ASN A 641 -17.81 -29.44 19.39
C ASN A 641 -19.18 -29.68 18.75
N LYS A 642 -19.60 -30.95 18.68
CA LYS A 642 -20.79 -31.36 17.91
C LYS A 642 -22.11 -30.76 18.44
N ASP A 643 -22.14 -30.40 19.70
CA ASP A 643 -23.31 -29.87 20.41
C ASP A 643 -23.26 -28.35 20.57
N ASN A 644 -22.24 -27.68 20.03
CA ASN A 644 -21.99 -26.25 20.20
C ASN A 644 -21.96 -25.80 21.67
N THR A 645 -21.67 -26.70 22.62
CA THR A 645 -21.67 -26.36 24.06
C THR A 645 -20.41 -25.64 24.48
N THR A 646 -19.28 -25.97 23.84
CA THR A 646 -18.00 -25.37 24.16
C THR A 646 -17.86 -24.03 23.44
N HIS A 647 -17.71 -22.97 24.22
CA HIS A 647 -17.45 -21.63 23.72
C HIS A 647 -16.24 -21.03 24.43
N PHE A 648 -15.54 -20.12 23.80
CA PHE A 648 -14.34 -19.45 24.31
C PHE A 648 -14.65 -17.97 24.52
N ASN A 649 -14.55 -17.46 25.77
CA ASN A 649 -14.62 -16.02 26.02
C ASN A 649 -13.21 -15.42 25.95
N ILE A 650 -12.94 -14.74 24.83
CA ILE A 650 -11.62 -14.22 24.49
C ILE A 650 -11.55 -12.75 24.87
N TYR A 651 -10.70 -12.46 25.84
CA TYR A 651 -10.30 -11.14 26.31
C TYR A 651 -8.92 -10.79 25.75
#